data_AF-A0A965DKT4-F1
#
_entry.id   AF-A0A965DKT4-F1
#
_cell.length_a   1.000
_cell.length_b   1.000
_cell.length_c   1.000
_cell.angle_alpha   90.00
_cell.angle_beta   90.00
_cell.angle_gamma   90.00
#
_symmetry.space_group_name_H-M   'P 1'
#
loop_
_entity.id
_entity.type
_entity.pdbx_description
1 polymer ?
#
loop_
_entity_poly.entity_id
_entity_poly.type
_entity_poly.pdbx_seq_one_letter_code
_entity_poly.pdbx_strand_id
1 'polypeptide(L)'
;MPTTKIHTKITTPSWQSYYFKDGIYDVQFLQSYTSKDGASHCLYFLDAAYNDPAFTSAEDAEDPMVIMKLDTKNAFGSLDARLVLDVLSGKASRDYECGIKSGEDFETAVHELRAYFGFFKLARTCESTLRFFSYDGATNYLKLRTGGLQGDPPEFMVYCLVTLHIWGRIFKMFPELRVLAYADDATIIGRLSQALKLAAVSKPMFKSDGNLDFNMDKTEFLAKGPTARHVFERAQYFLQTDPDLQGIANDFTPEMFTVTGIEVLGTPIGTNAYIKDFVAQNCIKIMRDVDKLEPLTDGLTHFQLVQKTMNTRTQYTSANITLPPQEQFLTAQHIHVDTAIAKAILQKGTRGSFHHWARDDYDLAVTMLQMPHALGGFGLTPNVLAQISAKVAVTSRFLKLVGSLPLEEQKLWLPNQLAHDPDSWTTPHFLNLKTGYDILVNKHNCKVQEIYTVQDHPPSPNEPLLLPPLDSLHKAHVRNQELPQTGDSRPVNPPSQRAISKQMMKKWEPWETNTQKSNNPRMLQQLAFHTQQIIKATSTQDLDPRPLANYDHPSVLPFEMYAIEPGEPPSRSLSWKPLGFLSHIMRRTNSDRFPLSLWEVWFCSTIGVPLPVLIGPSQQCACNNFQHDCFGDHLQTCKVKSAASQVHDWVVYRLGGIFGSVGHRVKIHKITPATGKERGDLEIKDYVVLQKPLEQADRLPPPRTLILDFTLTHTRYGSSHVHTTGQLTNTRRSDGAPELDGALREVARKKILHYRQLYLNRPDPIAFLPAAADTTGRVYDDFSRLLFLHAHREASALANEIPEESDQFRFLRAARYANIKGLVGLILAKASAMRISIPLDLSSRPFIPLPRFICRRRPLPLLASSLVFTPRRSA
;
A
#
# COMPACT_ATOMS: atom_id res chain seq x y z
N MET A 1 16.14 -23.29 17.16
CA MET A 1 16.53 -22.01 17.78
C MET A 1 15.42 -21.01 17.49
N PRO A 2 15.00 -20.21 18.49
CA PRO A 2 13.79 -19.40 18.40
C PRO A 2 13.98 -18.32 17.35
N THR A 3 13.12 -18.32 16.33
CA THR A 3 12.94 -17.20 15.41
C THR A 3 12.16 -16.12 16.14
N THR A 4 12.81 -15.48 17.11
CA THR A 4 12.42 -14.16 17.56
C THR A 4 12.44 -13.29 16.29
N LYS A 5 11.30 -12.71 15.91
CA LYS A 5 11.33 -11.54 15.03
C LYS A 5 12.03 -10.46 15.84
N ILE A 6 13.35 -10.43 15.72
CA ILE A 6 14.18 -9.42 16.33
C ILE A 6 13.80 -8.12 15.61
N HIS A 7 12.87 -7.38 16.22
CA HIS A 7 12.77 -5.94 16.08
C HIS A 7 14.05 -5.33 16.68
N THR A 8 15.20 -5.65 16.11
CA THR A 8 16.41 -4.87 16.37
C THR A 8 16.28 -3.65 15.50
N LYS A 9 16.23 -2.50 16.18
CA LYS A 9 16.62 -1.19 15.68
C LYS A 9 18.06 -1.25 15.14
N ILE A 10 18.30 -2.00 14.06
CA ILE A 10 19.38 -1.71 13.12
C ILE A 10 18.70 -0.88 12.04
N THR A 11 18.29 0.33 12.41
CA THR A 11 17.86 1.31 11.42
C THR A 11 19.13 1.85 10.78
N THR A 12 19.21 1.73 9.46
CA THR A 12 20.30 2.13 8.57
C THR A 12 20.86 3.55 8.65
N PRO A 13 20.21 4.56 9.27
CA PRO A 13 20.92 5.80 9.59
C PRO A 13 22.20 5.56 10.40
N SER A 14 22.28 4.49 11.21
CA SER A 14 23.48 4.15 11.99
C SER A 14 24.67 3.71 11.12
N TRP A 15 24.44 3.27 9.89
CA TRP A 15 25.44 2.64 9.02
C TRP A 15 26.09 3.63 8.07
N GLN A 16 25.28 4.44 7.40
CA GLN A 16 25.78 5.61 6.68
C GLN A 16 26.42 6.57 7.69
N SER A 17 25.81 6.82 8.85
CA SER A 17 26.50 7.59 9.88
C SER A 17 27.78 6.92 10.35
N TYR A 18 27.91 5.59 10.41
CA TYR A 18 29.19 4.97 10.81
C TYR A 18 30.32 5.34 9.83
N TYR A 19 30.09 5.19 8.51
CA TYR A 19 31.14 5.46 7.52
C TYR A 19 31.40 6.95 7.24
N PHE A 20 30.37 7.81 7.35
CA PHE A 20 30.51 9.26 7.18
C PHE A 20 30.94 9.99 8.47
N LYS A 21 30.60 9.47 9.66
CA LYS A 21 30.92 10.11 10.96
C LYS A 21 32.31 9.72 11.48
N ASP A 22 32.82 8.53 11.12
CA ASP A 22 34.18 8.10 11.47
C ASP A 22 35.23 8.43 10.38
N GLY A 23 34.84 9.15 9.31
CA GLY A 23 35.79 9.66 8.30
C GLY A 23 36.53 8.57 7.50
N ILE A 24 35.96 7.36 7.40
CA ILE A 24 36.63 6.20 6.81
C ILE A 24 36.73 6.34 5.27
N TYR A 25 35.79 7.05 4.63
CA TYR A 25 35.82 7.36 3.20
C TYR A 25 35.50 8.82 2.91
N ASP A 26 36.11 9.36 1.84
CA ASP A 26 35.97 10.74 1.41
C ASP A 26 34.51 11.12 1.08
N VAL A 27 34.19 12.39 1.30
CA VAL A 27 32.90 13.10 1.13
C VAL A 27 32.22 12.90 -0.25
N GLN A 28 32.93 12.29 -1.20
CA GLN A 28 32.63 12.25 -2.62
C GLN A 28 31.92 10.96 -3.08
N PHE A 29 31.72 9.98 -2.19
CA PHE A 29 30.96 8.76 -2.50
C PHE A 29 29.71 8.60 -1.63
N LEU A 30 28.54 8.37 -2.25
CA LEU A 30 27.32 8.01 -1.53
C LEU A 30 26.70 6.70 -2.05
N GLN A 31 26.58 5.70 -1.17
CA GLN A 31 25.78 4.49 -1.40
C GLN A 31 24.41 4.67 -0.75
N SER A 32 23.34 4.81 -1.55
CA SER A 32 22.03 5.24 -1.05
C SER A 32 21.02 4.11 -0.78
N TYR A 33 21.32 2.88 -1.18
CA TYR A 33 20.39 1.74 -1.12
C TYR A 33 19.69 1.55 0.24
N THR A 34 20.46 1.66 1.32
CA THR A 34 20.00 1.37 2.68
C THR A 34 19.10 2.47 3.25
N SER A 35 19.00 3.62 2.56
CA SER A 35 18.15 4.73 2.94
C SER A 35 16.73 4.56 2.40
N LYS A 36 15.76 4.95 3.22
CA LYS A 36 14.37 5.06 2.76
C LYS A 36 14.32 6.11 1.63
N ASP A 37 13.75 5.72 0.48
CA ASP A 37 13.73 6.51 -0.75
C ASP A 37 15.12 6.73 -1.40
N GLY A 38 16.10 5.85 -1.11
CA GLY A 38 17.49 6.00 -1.59
C GLY A 38 17.66 6.17 -3.09
N ALA A 39 16.90 5.43 -3.90
CA ALA A 39 16.93 5.58 -5.35
C ALA A 39 16.53 7.00 -5.78
N SER A 40 15.48 7.56 -5.17
CA SER A 40 15.06 8.95 -5.38
C SER A 40 16.12 9.95 -4.94
N HIS A 41 16.79 9.71 -3.81
CA HIS A 41 17.86 10.60 -3.33
C HIS A 41 19.06 10.60 -4.29
N CYS A 42 19.48 9.44 -4.81
CA CYS A 42 20.49 9.38 -5.87
C CYS A 42 20.10 10.22 -7.08
N LEU A 43 18.87 10.07 -7.55
CA LEU A 43 18.36 10.83 -8.69
C LEU A 43 18.37 12.34 -8.44
N TYR A 44 18.05 12.80 -7.24
CA TYR A 44 18.08 14.23 -6.90
C TYR A 44 19.50 14.80 -6.81
N PHE A 45 20.48 14.03 -6.32
CA PHE A 45 21.89 14.45 -6.39
C PHE A 45 22.38 14.52 -7.84
N LEU A 46 22.03 13.55 -8.69
CA LEU A 46 22.37 13.59 -10.11
C LEU A 46 21.71 14.76 -10.84
N ASP A 47 20.43 15.03 -10.55
CA ASP A 47 19.70 16.18 -11.09
C ASP A 47 20.33 17.50 -10.63
N ALA A 48 20.73 17.62 -9.36
CA ALA A 48 21.44 18.78 -8.85
C ALA A 48 22.76 19.01 -9.60
N ALA A 49 23.54 17.94 -9.80
CA ALA A 49 24.79 18.02 -10.53
C ALA A 49 24.61 18.36 -12.01
N TYR A 50 23.63 17.76 -12.70
CA TYR A 50 23.36 18.04 -14.10
C TYR A 50 22.90 19.49 -14.32
N ASN A 51 22.14 20.07 -13.38
CA ASN A 51 21.65 21.44 -13.46
C ASN A 51 22.61 22.49 -12.88
N ASP A 52 23.76 22.07 -12.33
CA ASP A 52 24.79 22.99 -11.85
C ASP A 52 25.35 23.84 -13.01
N PRO A 53 25.45 25.17 -12.87
CA PRO A 53 26.16 26.02 -13.82
C PRO A 53 27.59 25.59 -14.12
N ALA A 54 28.28 24.94 -13.16
CA ALA A 54 29.63 24.42 -13.34
C ALA A 54 29.68 23.11 -14.18
N PHE A 55 28.52 22.50 -14.48
CA PHE A 55 28.44 21.36 -15.40
C PHE A 55 28.60 21.85 -16.84
N THR A 56 29.86 22.05 -17.25
CA THR A 56 30.25 22.63 -18.54
C THR A 56 29.84 21.75 -19.72
N SER A 57 29.38 22.37 -20.81
CA SER A 57 29.09 21.66 -22.05
C SER A 57 30.36 21.24 -22.78
N ALA A 58 30.22 20.32 -23.74
CA ALA A 58 31.28 19.89 -24.64
C ALA A 58 31.69 20.96 -25.66
N GLU A 59 30.93 22.04 -25.83
CA GLU A 59 31.36 23.21 -26.61
C GLU A 59 32.25 24.15 -25.77
N ASP A 60 32.00 24.23 -24.47
CA ASP A 60 32.64 25.20 -23.59
C ASP A 60 33.98 24.70 -23.01
N ALA A 61 34.29 23.42 -23.15
CA ALA A 61 35.47 22.79 -22.57
C ALA A 61 36.01 21.64 -23.42
N GLU A 62 37.35 21.61 -23.56
CA GLU A 62 38.09 20.48 -24.17
C GLU A 62 37.89 19.16 -23.41
N ASP A 63 37.67 19.25 -22.09
CA ASP A 63 37.35 18.13 -21.20
C ASP A 63 36.00 18.38 -20.51
N PRO A 64 34.87 18.00 -21.13
CA PRO A 64 33.54 18.31 -20.61
C PRO A 64 33.21 17.56 -19.32
N MET A 65 32.21 18.08 -18.60
CA MET A 65 31.61 17.37 -17.48
C MET A 65 30.63 16.31 -18.02
N VAL A 66 30.69 15.11 -17.44
CA VAL A 66 29.86 13.98 -17.81
C VAL A 66 29.25 13.30 -16.58
N ILE A 67 28.12 12.65 -16.80
CA ILE A 67 27.54 11.64 -15.92
C ILE A 67 27.76 10.28 -16.59
N MET A 68 28.64 9.46 -16.03
CA MET A 68 28.91 8.10 -16.50
C MET A 68 28.17 7.08 -15.66
N LYS A 69 27.46 6.14 -16.30
CA LYS A 69 26.79 5.02 -15.65
C LYS A 69 27.59 3.72 -15.82
N LEU A 70 27.76 2.97 -14.75
CA LEU A 70 28.38 1.65 -14.72
C LEU A 70 27.44 0.63 -14.06
N ASP A 71 27.41 -0.60 -14.58
CA ASP A 71 26.59 -1.73 -14.13
C ASP A 71 27.46 -2.99 -14.07
N THR A 72 27.22 -3.88 -13.10
CA THR A 72 27.97 -5.15 -13.01
C THR A 72 27.13 -6.34 -13.51
N LYS A 73 27.77 -7.25 -14.26
CA LYS A 73 27.13 -8.47 -14.76
C LYS A 73 26.91 -9.45 -13.62
N ASN A 74 25.66 -9.88 -13.43
CA ASN A 74 25.29 -10.90 -12.45
C ASN A 74 25.82 -10.60 -11.03
N ALA A 75 25.69 -9.34 -10.59
CA ALA A 75 26.27 -8.77 -9.38
C ALA A 75 26.27 -9.73 -8.16
N PHE A 76 25.09 -10.17 -7.74
CA PHE A 76 24.93 -11.04 -6.55
C PHE A 76 25.44 -12.47 -6.78
N GLY A 77 25.30 -12.99 -8.00
CA GLY A 77 25.66 -14.38 -8.34
C GLY A 77 27.15 -14.60 -8.60
N SER A 78 27.92 -13.54 -8.82
CA SER A 78 29.34 -13.62 -9.19
C SER A 78 30.29 -13.24 -8.05
N LEU A 79 29.80 -12.56 -7.01
CA LEU A 79 30.64 -11.98 -5.95
C LEU A 79 31.56 -13.03 -5.30
N ASP A 80 32.85 -12.67 -5.19
CA ASP A 80 33.90 -13.51 -4.65
C ASP A 80 33.64 -13.91 -3.19
N ALA A 81 33.53 -15.21 -2.96
CA ALA A 81 33.23 -15.80 -1.66
C ALA A 81 34.29 -15.46 -0.60
N ARG A 82 35.57 -15.35 -0.99
CA ARG A 82 36.67 -15.11 -0.06
C ARG A 82 36.68 -13.66 0.39
N LEU A 83 36.52 -12.71 -0.53
CA LEU A 83 36.38 -11.29 -0.22
C LEU A 83 35.21 -11.04 0.74
N VAL A 84 34.05 -11.68 0.52
CA VAL A 84 32.91 -11.60 1.46
C VAL A 84 33.32 -11.99 2.88
N LEU A 85 33.99 -13.14 3.04
CA LEU A 85 34.38 -13.64 4.35
C LEU A 85 35.47 -12.77 5.00
N ASP A 86 36.42 -12.29 4.20
CA ASP A 86 37.49 -11.42 4.67
C ASP A 86 36.93 -10.08 5.17
N VAL A 87 36.05 -9.41 4.41
CA VAL A 87 35.37 -8.16 4.82
C VAL A 87 34.53 -8.37 6.08
N LEU A 88 33.75 -9.46 6.17
CA LEU A 88 32.94 -9.76 7.35
C LEU A 88 33.78 -10.12 8.59
N SER A 89 34.90 -10.82 8.41
CA SER A 89 35.85 -11.11 9.48
C SER A 89 36.60 -9.84 9.91
N GLY A 90 36.81 -8.93 8.97
CA GLY A 90 37.56 -7.70 9.08
C GLY A 90 39.06 -7.84 8.84
N LYS A 91 39.55 -9.00 8.41
CA LYS A 91 40.96 -9.28 8.14
C LYS A 91 41.17 -9.87 6.76
N ALA A 92 42.16 -9.37 6.05
CA ALA A 92 42.56 -9.89 4.74
C ALA A 92 43.30 -11.22 4.86
N SER A 93 42.83 -12.23 4.13
CA SER A 93 43.46 -13.55 4.05
C SER A 93 44.37 -13.71 2.83
N ARG A 94 44.40 -12.72 1.93
CA ARG A 94 45.25 -12.64 0.74
C ARG A 94 45.58 -11.19 0.43
N ASP A 95 46.52 -11.00 -0.49
CA ASP A 95 46.73 -9.71 -1.13
C ASP A 95 45.60 -9.44 -2.12
N TYR A 96 45.13 -8.19 -2.13
CA TYR A 96 44.10 -7.66 -3.01
C TYR A 96 44.70 -6.58 -3.92
N GLU A 97 44.19 -6.49 -5.15
CA GLU A 97 44.66 -5.53 -6.17
C GLU A 97 44.39 -4.09 -5.75
N CYS A 98 43.34 -3.86 -4.95
CA CYS A 98 43.03 -2.57 -4.34
C CYS A 98 44.06 -2.08 -3.30
N GLY A 99 45.15 -2.84 -3.08
CA GLY A 99 46.30 -2.47 -2.27
C GLY A 99 46.35 -3.09 -0.88
N ILE A 100 45.28 -3.78 -0.44
CA ILE A 100 45.25 -4.45 0.87
C ILE A 100 46.16 -5.68 0.86
N LYS A 101 47.03 -5.77 1.87
CA LYS A 101 47.93 -6.90 2.06
C LYS A 101 47.37 -7.94 3.02
N SER A 102 47.78 -9.20 2.84
CA SER A 102 47.40 -10.28 3.73
C SER A 102 47.73 -9.93 5.20
N GLY A 103 46.73 -10.04 6.08
CA GLY A 103 46.83 -9.70 7.51
C GLY A 103 46.39 -8.29 7.88
N GLU A 104 46.21 -7.38 6.90
CA GLU A 104 45.68 -6.04 7.14
C GLU A 104 44.18 -6.05 7.43
N ASP A 105 43.72 -4.99 8.09
CA ASP A 105 42.31 -4.82 8.44
C ASP A 105 41.52 -4.18 7.30
N PHE A 106 40.27 -4.60 7.13
CA PHE A 106 39.33 -3.92 6.24
C PHE A 106 38.73 -2.70 6.94
N GLU A 107 38.99 -1.52 6.38
CA GLU A 107 38.38 -0.25 6.80
C GLU A 107 36.83 -0.30 6.75
N THR A 108 36.25 -1.10 5.84
CA THR A 108 34.79 -1.31 5.76
C THR A 108 34.26 -2.37 6.70
N ALA A 109 35.07 -3.06 7.49
CA ALA A 109 34.59 -4.15 8.32
C ALA A 109 33.56 -3.67 9.34
N VAL A 110 32.58 -4.53 9.63
CA VAL A 110 31.51 -4.19 10.58
C VAL A 110 31.42 -5.23 11.65
N HIS A 111 31.74 -4.82 12.86
CA HIS A 111 31.84 -5.73 13.97
C HIS A 111 30.49 -6.36 14.32
N GLU A 112 29.38 -5.64 14.17
CA GLU A 112 28.03 -6.14 14.41
C GLU A 112 27.63 -7.25 13.42
N LEU A 113 28.12 -7.20 12.17
CA LEU A 113 27.83 -8.23 11.18
C LEU A 113 28.65 -9.50 11.37
N ARG A 114 29.68 -9.49 12.23
CA ARG A 114 30.41 -10.72 12.61
C ARG A 114 29.49 -11.78 13.21
N ALA A 115 28.39 -11.38 13.85
CA ALA A 115 27.37 -12.31 14.33
C ALA A 115 26.78 -13.20 13.22
N TYR A 116 26.78 -12.72 11.97
CA TYR A 116 26.32 -13.46 10.78
C TYR A 116 27.45 -14.18 10.05
N PHE A 117 28.70 -14.08 10.51
CA PHE A 117 29.85 -14.71 9.85
C PHE A 117 29.66 -16.22 9.69
N GLY A 118 29.11 -16.91 10.70
CA GLY A 118 28.82 -18.35 10.60
C GLY A 118 27.82 -18.70 9.49
N PHE A 119 26.78 -17.87 9.30
CA PHE A 119 25.80 -18.03 8.22
C PHE A 119 26.46 -17.87 6.85
N PHE A 120 27.20 -16.77 6.64
CA PHE A 120 27.86 -16.53 5.36
C PHE A 120 29.00 -17.51 5.09
N LYS A 121 29.77 -17.90 6.11
CA LYS A 121 30.80 -18.94 5.97
C LYS A 121 30.20 -20.24 5.44
N LEU A 122 29.12 -20.73 6.03
CA LEU A 122 28.44 -21.94 5.53
C LEU A 122 27.92 -21.75 4.11
N ALA A 123 27.31 -20.61 3.80
CA ALA A 123 26.78 -20.32 2.47
C ALA A 123 27.88 -20.20 1.39
N ARG A 124 29.08 -19.73 1.76
CA ARG A 124 30.19 -19.43 0.83
C ARG A 124 31.23 -20.53 0.72
N THR A 125 31.38 -21.39 1.72
CA THR A 125 32.34 -22.50 1.68
C THR A 125 31.74 -23.83 1.23
N CYS A 126 30.42 -23.88 0.99
CA CYS A 126 29.72 -25.09 0.58
C CYS A 126 28.98 -24.87 -0.75
N GLU A 127 28.97 -25.89 -1.60
CA GLU A 127 28.16 -25.88 -2.82
C GLU A 127 26.67 -25.89 -2.43
N SER A 128 25.98 -24.78 -2.68
CA SER A 128 24.57 -24.61 -2.32
C SER A 128 23.68 -25.05 -3.48
N THR A 129 22.59 -25.78 -3.21
CA THR A 129 21.64 -26.18 -4.26
C THR A 129 20.44 -25.24 -4.27
N LEU A 130 20.36 -24.38 -5.27
CA LEU A 130 19.19 -23.54 -5.55
C LEU A 130 18.09 -24.42 -6.15
N ARG A 131 16.87 -24.30 -5.61
CA ARG A 131 15.66 -24.87 -6.21
C ARG A 131 14.82 -23.75 -6.82
N PHE A 132 14.49 -23.83 -8.09
CA PHE A 132 13.56 -22.91 -8.75
C PHE A 132 12.46 -23.66 -9.49
N PHE A 133 11.32 -22.99 -9.68
CA PHE A 133 10.19 -23.53 -10.41
C PHE A 133 10.09 -22.81 -11.76
N SER A 134 10.13 -23.57 -12.85
CA SER A 134 9.88 -23.02 -14.18
C SER A 134 8.39 -22.68 -14.36
N TYR A 135 8.07 -21.92 -15.41
CA TYR A 135 6.70 -21.44 -15.66
C TYR A 135 5.66 -22.58 -15.83
N ASP A 136 6.12 -23.76 -16.21
CA ASP A 136 5.35 -25.01 -16.33
C ASP A 136 5.19 -25.76 -14.99
N GLY A 137 5.77 -25.23 -13.91
CA GLY A 137 5.76 -25.83 -12.57
C GLY A 137 6.84 -26.88 -12.35
N ALA A 138 7.73 -27.14 -13.31
CA ALA A 138 8.82 -28.10 -13.11
C ALA A 138 9.83 -27.57 -12.08
N THR A 139 10.31 -28.48 -11.23
CA THR A 139 11.31 -28.15 -10.21
C THR A 139 12.70 -28.37 -10.79
N ASN A 140 13.48 -27.31 -10.85
CA ASN A 140 14.85 -27.32 -11.34
C ASN A 140 15.82 -27.07 -10.19
N TYR A 141 17.04 -27.61 -10.32
CA TYR A 141 18.10 -27.49 -9.33
C TYR A 141 19.36 -26.92 -9.97
N LEU A 142 19.90 -25.87 -9.39
CA LEU A 142 21.15 -25.24 -9.84
C LEU A 142 22.15 -25.24 -8.68
N LYS A 143 23.38 -25.67 -8.96
CA LYS A 143 24.45 -25.67 -7.97
C LYS A 143 25.17 -24.33 -7.98
N LEU A 144 25.14 -23.62 -6.86
CA LEU A 144 25.81 -22.35 -6.64
C LEU A 144 27.17 -22.60 -5.98
N ARG A 145 28.22 -22.15 -6.67
CA ARG A 145 29.62 -22.24 -6.20
C ARG A 145 30.21 -20.88 -5.84
N THR A 146 29.59 -19.80 -6.32
CA THR A 146 30.01 -18.41 -6.13
C THR A 146 28.78 -17.54 -5.91
N GLY A 147 28.97 -16.32 -5.40
CA GLY A 147 27.87 -15.40 -5.15
C GLY A 147 26.90 -15.88 -4.06
N GLY A 148 25.79 -15.17 -3.94
CA GLY A 148 24.67 -15.59 -3.12
C GLY A 148 23.33 -15.41 -3.82
N LEU A 149 22.25 -15.53 -3.04
CA LEU A 149 20.90 -15.64 -3.56
C LEU A 149 20.27 -14.28 -3.83
N GLN A 150 19.96 -14.01 -5.09
CA GLN A 150 19.19 -12.83 -5.47
C GLN A 150 17.80 -12.88 -4.81
N GLY A 151 17.45 -11.82 -4.09
CA GLY A 151 16.22 -11.73 -3.31
C GLY A 151 16.37 -12.09 -1.83
N ASP A 152 17.55 -12.51 -1.37
CA ASP A 152 17.85 -12.69 0.05
C ASP A 152 18.31 -11.35 0.68
N PRO A 153 17.59 -10.78 1.66
CA PRO A 153 17.93 -9.47 2.22
C PRO A 153 19.36 -9.33 2.80
N PRO A 154 19.92 -10.32 3.51
CA PRO A 154 21.31 -10.28 3.98
C PRO A 154 22.33 -10.25 2.85
N GLU A 155 22.06 -10.94 1.74
CA GLU A 155 22.96 -11.02 0.59
C GLU A 155 23.14 -9.65 -0.07
N PHE A 156 22.06 -8.87 -0.15
CA PHE A 156 22.11 -7.52 -0.69
C PHE A 156 22.98 -6.59 0.16
N MET A 157 22.82 -6.65 1.48
CA MET A 157 23.63 -5.84 2.40
C MET A 157 25.12 -6.18 2.29
N VAL A 158 25.44 -7.47 2.22
CA VAL A 158 26.82 -7.94 2.07
C VAL A 158 27.42 -7.52 0.74
N TYR A 159 26.66 -7.59 -0.36
CA TYR A 159 27.11 -7.08 -1.66
C TYR A 159 27.54 -5.61 -1.54
N CYS A 160 26.65 -4.75 -1.03
CA CYS A 160 26.95 -3.32 -0.89
C CYS A 160 28.19 -3.07 -0.02
N LEU A 161 28.34 -3.79 1.10
CA LEU A 161 29.46 -3.66 2.02
C LEU A 161 30.80 -4.04 1.37
N VAL A 162 30.79 -5.12 0.60
CA VAL A 162 31.99 -5.65 -0.05
C VAL A 162 32.42 -4.74 -1.20
N THR A 163 31.48 -4.33 -2.05
CA THR A 163 31.78 -3.42 -3.16
C THR A 163 32.15 -2.01 -2.68
N LEU A 164 31.60 -1.57 -1.54
CA LEU A 164 31.96 -0.30 -0.90
C LEU A 164 33.47 -0.23 -0.64
N HIS A 165 34.11 -1.36 -0.31
CA HIS A 165 35.54 -1.40 -0.07
C HIS A 165 36.37 -1.10 -1.33
N ILE A 166 36.06 -1.83 -2.41
CA ILE A 166 36.73 -1.67 -3.71
C ILE A 166 36.52 -0.24 -4.22
N TRP A 167 35.27 0.23 -4.18
CA TRP A 167 34.91 1.58 -4.56
C TRP A 167 35.68 2.64 -3.75
N GLY A 168 35.72 2.50 -2.43
CA GLY A 168 36.40 3.43 -1.56
C GLY A 168 37.91 3.53 -1.81
N ARG A 169 38.56 2.45 -2.25
CA ARG A 169 39.98 2.47 -2.67
C ARG A 169 40.16 3.20 -3.99
N ILE A 170 39.31 2.91 -4.97
CA ILE A 170 39.33 3.55 -6.29
C ILE A 170 39.13 5.06 -6.14
N PHE A 171 38.17 5.52 -5.33
CA PHE A 171 37.87 6.95 -5.23
C PHE A 171 38.96 7.75 -4.50
N LYS A 172 39.72 7.13 -3.59
CA LYS A 172 40.93 7.78 -3.04
C LYS A 172 41.94 8.15 -4.13
N MET A 173 41.89 7.50 -5.30
CA MET A 173 42.72 7.82 -6.46
C MET A 173 42.15 8.95 -7.33
N PHE A 174 40.86 9.26 -7.20
CA PHE A 174 40.14 10.24 -8.03
C PHE A 174 39.35 11.25 -7.16
N PRO A 175 40.03 12.07 -6.35
CA PRO A 175 39.40 12.99 -5.40
C PRO A 175 38.65 14.16 -6.06
N GLU A 176 38.59 14.23 -7.39
CA GLU A 176 37.81 15.21 -8.14
C GLU A 176 36.47 14.66 -8.66
N LEU A 177 36.27 13.34 -8.58
CA LEU A 177 35.05 12.68 -9.04
C LEU A 177 34.04 12.55 -7.90
N ARG A 178 32.76 12.76 -8.22
CA ARG A 178 31.66 12.45 -7.30
C ARG A 178 30.98 11.17 -7.77
N VAL A 179 30.74 10.22 -6.87
CA VAL A 179 30.14 8.94 -7.24
C VAL A 179 28.94 8.61 -6.37
N LEU A 180 27.86 8.19 -7.03
CA LEU A 180 26.63 7.73 -6.44
C LEU A 180 26.46 6.27 -6.79
N ALA A 181 26.16 5.43 -5.81
CA ALA A 181 25.81 4.04 -6.06
C ALA A 181 24.46 3.70 -5.44
N TYR A 182 23.70 2.87 -6.15
CA TYR A 182 22.54 2.17 -5.65
C TYR A 182 22.73 0.70 -5.97
N ALA A 183 23.25 -0.05 -4.99
CA ALA A 183 23.68 -1.43 -5.20
C ALA A 183 24.76 -1.56 -6.29
N ASP A 184 24.49 -2.30 -7.37
CA ASP A 184 25.37 -2.54 -8.50
C ASP A 184 25.33 -1.43 -9.57
N ASP A 185 24.33 -0.56 -9.55
CA ASP A 185 24.28 0.65 -10.37
C ASP A 185 25.17 1.73 -9.76
N ALA A 186 26.28 2.06 -10.44
CA ALA A 186 27.15 3.18 -10.07
C ALA A 186 27.02 4.31 -11.09
N THR A 187 27.01 5.55 -10.62
CA THR A 187 26.92 6.74 -11.44
C THR A 187 27.97 7.76 -11.00
N ILE A 188 28.85 8.12 -11.92
CA ILE A 188 30.03 8.94 -11.70
C ILE A 188 29.79 10.31 -12.34
N ILE A 189 30.16 11.37 -11.64
CA ILE A 189 30.02 12.75 -12.07
C ILE A 189 31.41 13.39 -12.05
N GLY A 190 31.87 13.89 -13.19
CA GLY A 190 33.17 14.53 -13.27
C GLY A 190 33.59 14.83 -14.69
N ARG A 191 34.88 15.16 -14.86
CA ARG A 191 35.49 15.39 -16.17
C ARG A 191 35.55 14.09 -16.98
N LEU A 192 35.33 14.17 -18.28
CA LEU A 192 35.31 13.02 -19.19
C LEU A 192 36.62 12.22 -19.10
N SER A 193 37.77 12.90 -19.12
CA SER A 193 39.08 12.25 -19.01
C SER A 193 39.21 11.41 -17.73
N GLN A 194 38.79 11.96 -16.59
CA GLN A 194 38.86 11.30 -15.29
C GLN A 194 37.84 10.17 -15.14
N ALA A 195 36.63 10.33 -15.68
CA ALA A 195 35.63 9.26 -15.71
C ALA A 195 36.13 8.04 -16.50
N LEU A 196 36.80 8.25 -17.63
CA LEU A 196 37.42 7.17 -18.43
C LEU A 196 38.54 6.47 -17.65
N LYS A 197 39.40 7.23 -16.95
CA LYS A 197 40.47 6.66 -16.10
C LYS A 197 39.92 5.85 -14.95
N LEU A 198 38.86 6.33 -14.32
CA LEU A 198 38.17 5.58 -13.29
C LEU A 198 37.63 4.27 -13.84
N ALA A 199 37.01 4.25 -15.03
CA ALA A 199 36.57 3.01 -15.65
C ALA A 199 37.74 2.04 -15.94
N ALA A 200 38.88 2.57 -16.40
CA ALA A 200 40.11 1.80 -16.68
C ALA A 200 40.68 1.11 -15.44
N VAL A 201 40.71 1.81 -14.31
CA VAL A 201 41.20 1.27 -13.03
C VAL A 201 40.17 0.34 -12.40
N SER A 202 38.89 0.71 -12.47
CA SER A 202 37.81 -0.04 -11.80
C SER A 202 37.62 -1.42 -12.41
N LYS A 203 37.68 -1.55 -13.74
CA LYS A 203 37.40 -2.81 -14.44
C LYS A 203 38.29 -3.97 -14.00
N PRO A 204 39.64 -3.87 -14.02
CA PRO A 204 40.51 -4.94 -13.54
C PRO A 204 40.39 -5.16 -12.03
N MET A 205 40.23 -4.11 -11.22
CA MET A 205 40.15 -4.22 -9.76
C MET A 205 38.87 -4.91 -9.27
N PHE A 206 37.71 -4.56 -9.84
CA PHE A 206 36.45 -5.26 -9.56
C PHE A 206 36.51 -6.73 -9.98
N LYS A 207 37.22 -7.02 -11.08
CA LYS A 207 37.39 -8.37 -11.57
C LYS A 207 38.31 -9.21 -10.68
N SER A 208 39.48 -8.70 -10.32
CA SER A 208 40.47 -9.43 -9.52
C SER A 208 40.00 -9.65 -8.08
N ASP A 209 39.48 -8.62 -7.43
CA ASP A 209 39.16 -8.66 -6.00
C ASP A 209 37.76 -9.22 -5.76
N GLY A 210 36.78 -8.74 -6.53
CA GLY A 210 35.36 -9.05 -6.35
C GLY A 210 34.81 -10.15 -7.26
N ASN A 211 35.56 -10.60 -8.27
CA ASN A 211 35.05 -11.43 -9.37
C ASN A 211 33.81 -10.83 -10.05
N LEU A 212 33.80 -9.50 -10.19
CA LEU A 212 32.71 -8.73 -10.81
C LEU A 212 33.19 -8.16 -12.15
N ASP A 213 32.45 -8.49 -13.22
CA ASP A 213 32.68 -7.93 -14.54
C ASP A 213 31.71 -6.77 -14.81
N PHE A 214 32.18 -5.66 -15.36
CA PHE A 214 31.29 -4.60 -15.81
C PHE A 214 30.53 -4.98 -17.08
N ASN A 215 29.31 -4.46 -17.16
CA ASN A 215 28.43 -4.59 -18.31
C ASN A 215 28.57 -3.37 -19.22
N MET A 216 29.59 -3.41 -20.09
CA MET A 216 29.87 -2.30 -21.01
C MET A 216 28.68 -1.98 -21.93
N ASP A 217 27.82 -2.96 -22.25
CA ASP A 217 26.60 -2.74 -23.07
C ASP A 217 25.55 -1.84 -22.39
N LYS A 218 25.67 -1.63 -21.07
CA LYS A 218 24.82 -0.72 -20.29
C LYS A 218 25.54 0.54 -19.84
N THR A 219 26.81 0.71 -20.22
CA THR A 219 27.58 1.92 -19.90
C THR A 219 27.11 3.06 -20.79
N GLU A 220 26.79 4.19 -20.16
CA GLU A 220 26.30 5.38 -20.86
C GLU A 220 26.99 6.63 -20.28
N PHE A 221 27.26 7.61 -21.13
CA PHE A 221 27.85 8.90 -20.80
C PHE A 221 26.89 10.02 -21.24
N LEU A 222 26.37 10.75 -20.27
CA LEU A 222 25.57 11.95 -20.51
C LEU A 222 26.45 13.20 -20.35
N ALA A 223 26.53 14.03 -21.38
CA ALA A 223 27.13 15.36 -21.34
C ALA A 223 26.11 16.43 -21.73
N LYS A 224 26.45 17.72 -21.56
CA LYS A 224 25.77 18.81 -22.24
C LYS A 224 26.51 19.14 -23.53
N GLY A 225 25.81 19.54 -24.59
CA GLY A 225 26.44 19.98 -25.83
C GLY A 225 25.55 19.75 -27.06
N PRO A 226 26.06 20.07 -28.25
CA PRO A 226 25.29 20.10 -29.48
C PRO A 226 25.06 18.69 -30.03
N THR A 227 26.07 17.81 -29.94
CA THR A 227 26.02 16.47 -30.51
C THR A 227 26.77 15.46 -29.65
N ALA A 228 26.23 14.25 -29.56
CA ALA A 228 26.92 13.10 -28.95
C ALA A 228 28.25 12.77 -29.63
N ARG A 229 28.32 13.00 -30.95
CA ARG A 229 29.52 12.78 -31.75
C ARG A 229 30.71 13.58 -31.23
N HIS A 230 30.50 14.85 -30.88
CA HIS A 230 31.59 15.67 -30.35
C HIS A 230 32.14 15.12 -29.03
N VAL A 231 31.26 14.67 -28.13
CA VAL A 231 31.66 14.05 -26.86
C VAL A 231 32.48 12.78 -27.10
N PHE A 232 32.04 11.95 -28.06
CA PHE A 232 32.77 10.75 -28.44
C PHE A 232 34.13 11.06 -29.07
N GLU A 233 34.23 12.09 -29.90
CA GLU A 233 35.51 12.55 -30.47
C GLU A 233 36.49 13.00 -29.37
N ARG A 234 36.01 13.70 -28.33
CA ARG A 234 36.82 14.02 -27.14
C ARG A 234 37.24 12.77 -26.37
N ALA A 235 36.33 11.81 -26.17
CA ALA A 235 36.66 10.54 -25.53
C ALA A 235 37.74 9.78 -26.32
N GLN A 236 37.59 9.67 -27.64
CA GLN A 236 38.57 9.04 -28.53
C GLN A 236 39.94 9.71 -28.45
N TYR A 237 39.99 11.04 -28.39
CA TYR A 237 41.24 11.76 -28.17
C TYR A 237 41.93 11.31 -26.88
N PHE A 238 41.23 11.25 -25.74
CA PHE A 238 41.82 10.76 -24.48
C PHE A 238 42.23 9.29 -24.55
N LEU A 239 41.40 8.42 -25.13
CA LEU A 239 41.69 7.00 -25.28
C LEU A 239 42.94 6.73 -26.14
N GLN A 240 43.26 7.63 -27.09
CA GLN A 240 44.43 7.52 -27.96
C GLN A 240 45.69 8.18 -27.36
N THR A 241 45.52 9.30 -26.67
CA THR A 241 46.64 10.13 -26.20
C THR A 241 47.10 9.80 -24.79
N ASP A 242 46.23 9.23 -23.96
CA ASP A 242 46.57 8.84 -22.59
C ASP A 242 47.01 7.36 -22.53
N PRO A 243 48.27 7.06 -22.19
CA PRO A 243 48.78 5.69 -22.11
C PRO A 243 47.98 4.79 -21.17
N ASP A 244 47.41 5.34 -20.10
CA ASP A 244 46.66 4.58 -19.09
C ASP A 244 45.30 4.08 -19.62
N LEU A 245 44.82 4.67 -20.72
CA LEU A 245 43.52 4.37 -21.32
C LEU A 245 43.58 3.45 -22.55
N GLN A 246 44.77 3.25 -23.14
CA GLN A 246 44.92 2.48 -24.37
C GLN A 246 44.39 1.04 -24.25
N GLY A 247 44.51 0.45 -23.06
CA GLY A 247 44.06 -0.92 -22.78
C GLY A 247 42.54 -1.13 -22.83
N ILE A 248 41.75 -0.04 -22.74
CA ILE A 248 40.28 -0.08 -22.75
C ILE A 248 39.66 0.68 -23.94
N ALA A 249 40.47 1.16 -24.88
CA ALA A 249 40.00 1.98 -26.00
C ALA A 249 38.89 1.31 -26.84
N ASN A 250 38.98 -0.02 -27.01
CA ASN A 250 38.01 -0.81 -27.76
C ASN A 250 36.74 -1.15 -26.98
N ASP A 251 36.67 -0.82 -25.69
CA ASP A 251 35.49 -1.08 -24.86
C ASP A 251 34.38 -0.04 -25.05
N PHE A 252 34.69 1.12 -25.65
CA PHE A 252 33.74 2.22 -25.81
C PHE A 252 33.31 2.41 -27.26
N THR A 253 31.99 2.54 -27.46
CA THR A 253 31.40 2.77 -28.78
C THR A 253 30.69 4.14 -28.83
N PRO A 254 30.46 4.70 -30.04
CA PRO A 254 29.78 5.99 -30.17
C PRO A 254 28.40 6.05 -29.51
N GLU A 255 27.67 4.93 -29.50
CA GLU A 255 26.30 4.83 -28.98
C GLU A 255 26.22 4.99 -27.45
N MET A 256 27.34 4.83 -26.74
CA MET A 256 27.41 5.02 -25.29
C MET A 256 27.33 6.50 -24.91
N PHE A 257 27.56 7.43 -25.84
CA PHE A 257 27.62 8.87 -25.56
C PHE A 257 26.32 9.55 -25.99
N THR A 258 25.79 10.42 -25.13
CA THR A 258 24.54 11.15 -25.39
C THR A 258 24.61 12.57 -24.82
N VAL A 259 23.88 13.47 -25.47
CA VAL A 259 23.67 14.85 -25.01
C VAL A 259 22.21 15.13 -24.67
N THR A 260 21.33 14.13 -24.85
CA THR A 260 19.88 14.30 -24.67
C THR A 260 19.41 13.81 -23.31
N GLY A 261 19.90 12.66 -22.86
CA GLY A 261 19.59 12.09 -21.56
C GLY A 261 19.89 10.60 -21.46
N ILE A 262 19.84 10.07 -20.23
CA ILE A 262 20.03 8.65 -19.87
C ILE A 262 18.95 8.20 -18.88
N GLU A 263 18.71 6.89 -18.79
CA GLU A 263 17.85 6.29 -17.76
C GLU A 263 18.69 5.78 -16.58
N VAL A 264 18.46 6.33 -15.39
CA VAL A 264 19.10 5.92 -14.15
C VAL A 264 18.01 5.47 -13.17
N LEU A 265 18.15 4.28 -12.58
CA LEU A 265 17.21 3.73 -11.59
C LEU A 265 15.73 3.83 -12.00
N GLY A 266 15.41 3.59 -13.28
CA GLY A 266 14.04 3.64 -13.79
C GLY A 266 13.48 5.05 -14.06
N THR A 267 14.32 6.09 -14.05
CA THR A 267 13.93 7.51 -14.19
C THR A 267 14.86 8.24 -15.17
N PRO A 268 14.35 9.18 -15.99
CA PRO A 268 15.18 9.91 -16.94
C PRO A 268 15.95 11.07 -16.28
N ILE A 269 17.19 11.29 -16.74
CA ILE A 269 17.99 12.48 -16.46
C ILE A 269 18.46 13.06 -17.80
N GLY A 270 18.34 14.37 -18.00
CA GLY A 270 18.79 15.03 -19.22
C GLY A 270 17.97 16.26 -19.58
N THR A 271 17.85 16.51 -20.88
CA THR A 271 17.06 17.61 -21.45
C THR A 271 15.56 17.44 -21.17
N ASN A 272 14.82 18.56 -21.11
CA ASN A 272 13.37 18.52 -20.94
C ASN A 272 12.66 17.73 -22.05
N ALA A 273 13.19 17.75 -23.29
CA ALA A 273 12.63 16.98 -24.41
C ALA A 273 12.72 15.47 -24.15
N TYR A 274 13.92 14.99 -23.77
CA TYR A 274 14.14 13.59 -23.42
C TYR A 274 13.24 13.13 -22.27
N ILE A 275 13.14 13.94 -21.21
CA ILE A 275 12.29 13.62 -20.06
C ILE A 275 10.81 13.54 -20.47
N LYS A 276 10.32 14.46 -21.32
CA LYS A 276 8.94 14.43 -21.84
C LYS A 276 8.65 13.17 -22.64
N ASP A 277 9.56 12.80 -23.55
CA ASP A 277 9.41 11.62 -24.38
C ASP A 277 9.39 10.34 -23.53
N PHE A 278 10.29 10.23 -22.55
CA PHE A 278 10.31 9.13 -21.60
C PHE A 278 8.97 9.00 -20.86
N VAL A 279 8.44 10.11 -20.34
CA VAL A 279 7.17 10.12 -19.62
C VAL A 279 6.01 9.69 -20.52
N ALA A 280 5.93 10.24 -21.72
CA ALA A 280 4.89 9.88 -22.68
C ALA A 280 4.92 8.38 -22.99
N GLN A 281 6.12 7.82 -23.24
CA GLN A 281 6.29 6.39 -23.50
C GLN A 281 5.92 5.53 -22.29
N ASN A 282 6.31 5.94 -21.07
CA ASN A 282 5.96 5.21 -19.84
C ASN A 282 4.45 5.22 -19.59
N CYS A 283 3.78 6.36 -19.79
CA CYS A 283 2.32 6.46 -19.70
C CYS A 283 1.62 5.58 -20.75
N ILE A 284 2.10 5.57 -22.01
CA ILE A 284 1.60 4.66 -23.05
C ILE A 284 1.78 3.19 -22.65
N LYS A 285 2.94 2.83 -22.08
CA LYS A 285 3.20 1.47 -21.58
C LYS A 285 2.22 1.08 -20.48
N ILE A 286 1.94 1.96 -19.53
CA ILE A 286 0.95 1.73 -18.47
C ILE A 286 -0.44 1.51 -19.07
N MET A 287 -0.86 2.35 -20.02
CA MET A 287 -2.17 2.19 -20.70
C MET A 287 -2.27 0.84 -21.43
N ARG A 288 -1.23 0.43 -22.17
CA ARG A 288 -1.18 -0.89 -22.82
C ARG A 288 -1.20 -2.04 -21.82
N ASP A 289 -0.56 -1.88 -20.67
CA ASP A 289 -0.53 -2.91 -19.62
C ASP A 289 -1.89 -3.02 -18.90
N VAL A 290 -2.69 -1.95 -18.84
CA VAL A 290 -4.09 -2.02 -18.40
C VAL A 290 -4.90 -2.91 -19.35
N ASP A 291 -4.73 -2.76 -20.66
CA ASP A 291 -5.44 -3.58 -21.67
C ASP A 291 -5.11 -5.08 -21.54
N LYS A 292 -3.89 -5.43 -21.11
CA LYS A 292 -3.50 -6.83 -20.85
C LYS A 292 -4.30 -7.50 -19.74
N LEU A 293 -4.99 -6.74 -18.89
CA LEU A 293 -5.83 -7.25 -17.82
C LEU A 293 -7.25 -7.62 -18.30
N GLU A 294 -7.61 -7.28 -19.55
CA GLU A 294 -8.93 -7.54 -20.10
C GLU A 294 -9.35 -9.03 -20.09
N PRO A 295 -8.48 -10.03 -20.30
CA PRO A 295 -8.89 -11.44 -20.24
C PRO A 295 -9.38 -11.93 -18.87
N LEU A 296 -9.22 -11.15 -17.79
CA LEU A 296 -9.61 -11.56 -16.44
C LEU A 296 -11.14 -11.66 -16.30
N THR A 297 -11.59 -12.82 -15.80
CA THR A 297 -13.01 -13.14 -15.61
C THR A 297 -13.52 -12.94 -14.18
N ASP A 298 -12.67 -12.45 -13.27
CA ASP A 298 -13.02 -12.12 -11.89
C ASP A 298 -12.92 -10.60 -11.72
N GLY A 299 -14.07 -9.94 -11.55
CA GLY A 299 -14.14 -8.48 -11.57
C GLY A 299 -13.39 -7.82 -10.41
N LEU A 300 -13.37 -8.46 -9.23
CA LEU A 300 -12.63 -7.96 -8.08
C LEU A 300 -11.12 -8.13 -8.27
N THR A 301 -10.65 -9.24 -8.85
CA THR A 301 -9.23 -9.43 -9.19
C THR A 301 -8.79 -8.41 -10.23
N HIS A 302 -9.59 -8.21 -11.28
CA HIS A 302 -9.34 -7.18 -12.28
C HIS A 302 -9.21 -5.79 -11.63
N PHE A 303 -10.21 -5.38 -10.84
CA PHE A 303 -10.18 -4.09 -10.15
C PHE A 303 -8.95 -3.94 -9.23
N GLN A 304 -8.63 -4.96 -8.44
CA GLN A 304 -7.49 -4.89 -7.51
C GLN A 304 -6.15 -4.83 -8.23
N LEU A 305 -5.97 -5.56 -9.34
CA LEU A 305 -4.76 -5.45 -10.14
C LEU A 305 -4.64 -4.05 -10.75
N VAL A 306 -5.70 -3.50 -11.34
CA VAL A 306 -5.69 -2.13 -11.86
C VAL A 306 -5.36 -1.13 -10.75
N GLN A 307 -6.06 -1.17 -9.61
CA GLN A 307 -5.87 -0.23 -8.51
C GLN A 307 -4.47 -0.32 -7.88
N LYS A 308 -3.94 -1.52 -7.67
CA LYS A 308 -2.73 -1.74 -6.85
C LYS A 308 -1.46 -1.87 -7.68
N THR A 309 -1.58 -2.14 -8.97
CA THR A 309 -0.43 -2.36 -9.86
C THR A 309 -0.35 -1.39 -11.02
N MET A 310 -1.47 -0.86 -11.53
CA MET A 310 -1.44 0.09 -12.65
C MET A 310 -1.55 1.53 -12.17
N ASN A 311 -2.54 1.83 -11.31
CA ASN A 311 -2.78 3.18 -10.79
C ASN A 311 -1.66 3.74 -9.91
N THR A 312 -0.74 2.91 -9.44
CA THR A 312 0.38 3.32 -8.58
C THR A 312 1.69 3.49 -9.35
N ARG A 313 1.78 3.05 -10.61
CA ARG A 313 3.05 2.99 -11.36
C ARG A 313 3.64 4.33 -11.72
N THR A 314 2.81 5.35 -11.89
CA THR A 314 3.27 6.72 -12.17
C THR A 314 4.03 7.30 -10.99
N GLN A 315 3.69 6.92 -9.74
CA GLN A 315 4.09 7.64 -8.54
C GLN A 315 5.60 7.78 -8.36
N TYR A 316 6.36 6.70 -8.62
CA TYR A 316 7.82 6.73 -8.52
C TYR A 316 8.41 7.67 -9.57
N THR A 317 8.02 7.50 -10.84
CA THR A 317 8.46 8.36 -11.93
C THR A 317 8.08 9.82 -11.69
N SER A 318 6.84 10.11 -11.28
CA SER A 318 6.37 11.47 -10.98
C SER A 318 7.13 12.12 -9.83
N ALA A 319 7.51 11.35 -8.80
CA ALA A 319 8.31 11.87 -7.69
C ALA A 319 9.70 12.31 -8.16
N ASN A 320 10.28 11.60 -9.12
CA ASN A 320 11.69 11.77 -9.49
C ASN A 320 11.92 12.62 -10.76
N ILE A 321 10.89 12.89 -11.56
CA ILE A 321 11.00 13.77 -12.73
C ILE A 321 11.22 15.22 -12.32
N THR A 322 12.14 15.89 -13.00
CA THR A 322 12.63 17.23 -12.68
C THR A 322 12.25 18.27 -13.74
N LEU A 323 11.16 18.05 -14.48
CA LEU A 323 10.60 19.08 -15.37
C LEU A 323 10.26 20.37 -14.59
N PRO A 324 10.42 21.55 -15.20
CA PRO A 324 10.08 22.83 -14.58
C PRO A 324 8.61 22.89 -14.12
N PRO A 325 8.30 23.61 -13.01
CA PRO A 325 6.95 23.67 -12.45
C PRO A 325 5.88 24.23 -13.39
N GLN A 326 6.26 25.04 -14.38
CA GLN A 326 5.32 25.66 -15.33
C GLN A 326 4.76 24.67 -16.36
N GLU A 327 5.24 23.43 -16.41
CA GLU A 327 4.84 22.47 -17.44
C GLU A 327 3.54 21.71 -17.09
N GLN A 328 2.44 22.08 -17.75
CA GLN A 328 1.17 21.34 -17.68
C GLN A 328 1.24 19.92 -18.29
N PHE A 329 2.35 19.59 -18.97
CA PHE A 329 2.55 18.32 -19.67
C PHE A 329 2.35 17.09 -18.77
N LEU A 330 2.96 17.05 -17.58
CA LEU A 330 2.83 15.90 -16.67
C LEU A 330 1.39 15.68 -16.24
N THR A 331 0.67 16.76 -15.95
CA THR A 331 -0.74 16.70 -15.59
C THR A 331 -1.57 16.13 -16.74
N ALA A 332 -1.35 16.56 -17.98
CA ALA A 332 -2.03 16.00 -19.16
C ALA A 332 -1.76 14.49 -19.33
N GLN A 333 -0.51 14.06 -19.18
CA GLN A 333 -0.13 12.64 -19.27
C GLN A 333 -0.81 11.79 -18.19
N HIS A 334 -0.85 12.28 -16.95
CA HIS A 334 -1.56 11.60 -15.86
C HIS A 334 -3.07 11.54 -16.08
N ILE A 335 -3.69 12.56 -16.66
CA ILE A 335 -5.12 12.54 -17.03
C ILE A 335 -5.39 11.45 -18.07
N HIS A 336 -4.49 11.23 -19.04
CA HIS A 336 -4.65 10.14 -20.01
C HIS A 336 -4.61 8.76 -19.33
N VAL A 337 -3.67 8.55 -18.40
CA VAL A 337 -3.58 7.31 -17.62
C VAL A 337 -4.83 7.12 -16.74
N ASP A 338 -5.25 8.15 -16.01
CA ASP A 338 -6.46 8.14 -15.18
C ASP A 338 -7.70 7.79 -16.03
N THR A 339 -7.79 8.34 -17.25
CA THR A 339 -8.88 8.06 -18.19
C THR A 339 -8.87 6.62 -18.67
N ALA A 340 -7.71 6.08 -19.04
CA ALA A 340 -7.59 4.68 -19.47
C ALA A 340 -7.98 3.70 -18.34
N ILE A 341 -7.51 3.97 -17.12
CA ILE A 341 -7.86 3.19 -15.92
C ILE A 341 -9.37 3.23 -15.64
N ALA A 342 -9.98 4.42 -15.66
CA ALA A 342 -11.40 4.56 -15.44
C ALA A 342 -12.22 3.82 -16.51
N LYS A 343 -11.84 3.95 -17.80
CA LYS A 343 -12.48 3.23 -18.91
C LYS A 343 -12.39 1.71 -18.74
N ALA A 344 -11.23 1.16 -18.37
CA ALA A 344 -11.07 -0.28 -18.17
C ALA A 344 -11.99 -0.81 -17.05
N ILE A 345 -12.09 -0.06 -15.94
CA ILE A 345 -12.96 -0.44 -14.82
C ILE A 345 -14.43 -0.31 -15.20
N LEU A 346 -14.84 0.77 -15.88
CA LEU A 346 -16.20 0.96 -16.36
C LEU A 346 -16.59 -0.09 -17.40
N GLN A 347 -15.69 -0.45 -18.32
CA GLN A 347 -15.91 -1.50 -19.32
C GLN A 347 -16.28 -2.83 -18.66
N LYS A 348 -15.48 -3.28 -17.67
CA LYS A 348 -15.77 -4.50 -16.89
C LYS A 348 -16.97 -4.38 -15.96
N GLY A 349 -17.17 -3.21 -15.36
CA GLY A 349 -18.24 -2.98 -14.38
C GLY A 349 -19.62 -2.81 -15.00
N THR A 350 -19.70 -2.38 -16.26
CA THR A 350 -20.96 -1.99 -16.92
C THR A 350 -21.24 -2.76 -18.20
N ARG A 351 -20.40 -3.75 -18.53
CA ARG A 351 -20.45 -4.47 -19.82
C ARG A 351 -20.42 -3.50 -21.02
N GLY A 352 -19.66 -2.41 -20.89
CA GLY A 352 -19.54 -1.37 -21.91
C GLY A 352 -20.76 -0.44 -22.05
N SER A 353 -21.80 -0.53 -21.21
CA SER A 353 -22.96 0.36 -21.34
C SER A 353 -22.60 1.85 -21.16
N PHE A 354 -21.49 2.14 -20.47
CA PHE A 354 -21.01 3.50 -20.22
C PHE A 354 -20.70 4.32 -21.48
N HIS A 355 -20.45 3.68 -22.63
CA HIS A 355 -20.21 4.38 -23.90
C HIS A 355 -21.42 5.22 -24.36
N HIS A 356 -22.61 4.94 -23.84
CA HIS A 356 -23.86 5.64 -24.18
C HIS A 356 -24.33 6.61 -23.11
N TRP A 357 -23.57 6.80 -22.03
CA TRP A 357 -23.97 7.71 -20.95
C TRP A 357 -23.78 9.17 -21.36
N ALA A 358 -24.61 10.05 -20.80
CA ALA A 358 -24.38 11.48 -20.85
C ALA A 358 -23.00 11.81 -20.24
N ARG A 359 -22.38 12.89 -20.70
CA ARG A 359 -21.04 13.28 -20.23
C ARG A 359 -21.00 13.50 -18.72
N ASP A 360 -22.03 14.13 -18.16
CA ASP A 360 -22.13 14.41 -16.72
C ASP A 360 -22.23 13.12 -15.88
N ASP A 361 -22.93 12.10 -16.38
CA ASP A 361 -23.03 10.79 -15.72
C ASP A 361 -21.69 10.04 -15.75
N TYR A 362 -20.99 10.10 -16.90
CA TYR A 362 -19.64 9.55 -17.03
C TYR A 362 -18.67 10.24 -16.06
N ASP A 363 -18.67 11.57 -16.03
CA ASP A 363 -17.77 12.36 -15.17
C ASP A 363 -18.08 12.15 -13.67
N LEU A 364 -19.36 11.97 -13.30
CA LEU A 364 -19.73 11.57 -11.94
C LEU A 364 -19.26 10.14 -11.64
N ALA A 365 -19.42 9.18 -12.55
CA ALA A 365 -18.94 7.82 -12.34
C ALA A 365 -17.42 7.77 -12.13
N VAL A 366 -16.66 8.54 -12.92
CA VAL A 366 -15.21 8.70 -12.74
C VAL A 366 -14.89 9.32 -11.37
N THR A 367 -15.62 10.36 -10.95
CA THR A 367 -15.51 10.94 -9.61
C THR A 367 -15.72 9.89 -8.51
N MET A 368 -16.78 9.07 -8.60
CA MET A 368 -17.06 8.00 -7.64
C MET A 368 -15.93 6.95 -7.61
N LEU A 369 -15.36 6.61 -8.77
CA LEU A 369 -14.22 5.70 -8.83
C LEU A 369 -13.00 6.27 -8.08
N GLN A 370 -12.75 7.57 -8.23
CA GLN A 370 -11.58 8.25 -7.71
C GLN A 370 -11.67 8.64 -6.23
N MET A 371 -12.88 8.88 -5.74
CA MET A 371 -13.11 9.26 -4.35
C MET A 371 -12.63 8.18 -3.37
N PRO A 372 -12.12 8.57 -2.19
CA PRO A 372 -11.75 7.62 -1.15
C PRO A 372 -12.99 6.92 -0.60
N HIS A 373 -12.81 5.68 -0.10
CA HIS A 373 -13.88 4.91 0.53
C HIS A 373 -14.59 5.63 1.70
N ALA A 374 -13.94 6.61 2.33
CA ALA A 374 -14.58 7.40 3.39
C ALA A 374 -15.71 8.30 2.87
N LEU A 375 -15.59 8.76 1.63
CA LEU A 375 -16.56 9.60 0.92
C LEU A 375 -17.48 8.78 0.00
N GLY A 376 -17.44 7.44 0.10
CA GLY A 376 -18.29 6.55 -0.70
C GLY A 376 -17.73 6.15 -2.06
N GLY A 377 -16.47 6.46 -2.35
CA GLY A 377 -15.84 6.08 -3.62
C GLY A 377 -15.07 4.75 -3.61
N PHE A 378 -14.53 4.38 -4.76
CA PHE A 378 -13.80 3.12 -4.98
C PHE A 378 -12.31 3.19 -4.62
N GLY A 379 -11.79 4.38 -4.30
CA GLY A 379 -10.41 4.56 -3.81
C GLY A 379 -9.34 4.49 -4.91
N LEU A 380 -9.65 4.90 -6.14
CA LEU A 380 -8.65 5.09 -7.20
C LEU A 380 -8.06 6.50 -7.12
N THR A 381 -7.07 6.70 -6.25
CA THR A 381 -6.41 8.01 -6.13
C THR A 381 -5.96 8.53 -7.51
N PRO A 382 -6.41 9.71 -7.96
CA PRO A 382 -6.00 10.29 -9.23
C PRO A 382 -4.48 10.46 -9.32
N ASN A 383 -3.90 10.13 -10.46
CA ASN A 383 -2.47 10.27 -10.69
C ASN A 383 -2.04 11.75 -10.65
N VAL A 384 -2.91 12.67 -11.11
CA VAL A 384 -2.70 14.12 -11.03
C VAL A 384 -2.52 14.63 -9.59
N LEU A 385 -3.22 14.02 -8.63
CA LEU A 385 -3.07 14.31 -7.20
C LEU A 385 -1.83 13.62 -6.62
N ALA A 386 -1.65 12.35 -6.97
CA ALA A 386 -0.58 11.53 -6.45
C ALA A 386 0.80 12.13 -6.75
N GLN A 387 1.02 12.68 -7.95
CA GLN A 387 2.30 13.30 -8.34
C GLN A 387 2.73 14.44 -7.40
N ILE A 388 1.81 15.33 -7.00
CA ILE A 388 2.14 16.48 -6.14
C ILE A 388 2.52 15.96 -4.76
N SER A 389 1.69 15.07 -4.20
CA SER A 389 1.96 14.48 -2.89
C SER A 389 3.25 13.66 -2.85
N ALA A 390 3.61 12.99 -3.95
CA ALA A 390 4.82 12.20 -4.06
C ALA A 390 6.07 13.09 -4.12
N LYS A 391 6.07 14.12 -4.99
CA LYS A 391 7.15 15.12 -5.08
C LYS A 391 7.40 15.78 -3.72
N VAL A 392 6.36 16.34 -3.09
CA VAL A 392 6.52 17.00 -1.79
C VAL A 392 7.07 16.04 -0.72
N ALA A 393 6.52 14.83 -0.61
CA ALA A 393 6.95 13.89 0.42
C ALA A 393 8.40 13.41 0.23
N VAL A 394 8.83 13.16 -1.01
CA VAL A 394 10.18 12.66 -1.32
C VAL A 394 11.20 13.80 -1.19
N THR A 395 10.94 14.99 -1.75
CA THR A 395 11.86 16.14 -1.62
C THR A 395 12.01 16.61 -0.18
N SER A 396 10.95 16.60 0.64
CA SER A 396 11.08 16.90 2.07
C SER A 396 11.95 15.87 2.81
N ARG A 397 11.93 14.60 2.42
CA ARG A 397 12.82 13.57 3.00
C ARG A 397 14.25 13.69 2.49
N PHE A 398 14.43 14.09 1.24
CA PHE A 398 15.73 14.41 0.69
C PHE A 398 16.39 15.58 1.45
N LEU A 399 15.66 16.68 1.70
CA LEU A 399 16.18 17.78 2.52
C LEU A 399 16.56 17.34 3.93
N LYS A 400 15.77 16.43 4.53
CA LYS A 400 16.12 15.81 5.81
C LYS A 400 17.41 14.99 5.73
N LEU A 401 17.66 14.28 4.63
CA LEU A 401 18.92 13.56 4.40
C LEU A 401 20.08 14.54 4.24
N VAL A 402 19.96 15.53 3.36
CA VAL A 402 20.99 16.56 3.12
C VAL A 402 21.35 17.28 4.41
N GLY A 403 20.35 17.67 5.22
CA GLY A 403 20.58 18.31 6.51
C GLY A 403 21.28 17.44 7.56
N SER A 404 21.40 16.13 7.32
CA SER A 404 22.19 15.22 8.17
C SER A 404 23.65 15.11 7.77
N LEU A 405 24.01 15.60 6.58
CA LEU A 405 25.39 15.60 6.10
C LEU A 405 26.18 16.78 6.70
N PRO A 406 27.50 16.64 6.93
CA PRO A 406 28.38 17.77 7.24
C PRO A 406 28.28 18.89 6.19
N LEU A 407 28.51 20.14 6.61
CA LEU A 407 28.33 21.32 5.76
C LEU A 407 29.16 21.28 4.48
N GLU A 408 30.39 20.77 4.55
CA GLU A 408 31.25 20.63 3.37
C GLU A 408 30.70 19.62 2.36
N GLU A 409 30.07 18.55 2.82
CA GLU A 409 29.39 17.60 1.92
C GLU A 409 28.14 18.20 1.30
N GLN A 410 27.38 18.99 2.07
CA GLN A 410 26.22 19.70 1.53
C GLN A 410 26.63 20.62 0.37
N LYS A 411 27.73 21.37 0.53
CA LYS A 411 28.27 22.24 -0.53
C LYS A 411 28.77 21.45 -1.74
N LEU A 412 29.35 20.27 -1.52
CA LEU A 412 29.82 19.40 -2.61
C LEU A 412 28.66 18.87 -3.47
N TRP A 413 27.58 18.43 -2.82
CA TRP A 413 26.47 17.76 -3.48
C TRP A 413 25.35 18.71 -3.93
N LEU A 414 25.24 19.89 -3.31
CA LEU A 414 24.33 20.98 -3.68
C LEU A 414 25.11 22.30 -3.87
N PRO A 415 25.96 22.38 -4.89
CA PRO A 415 26.74 23.58 -5.14
C PRO A 415 25.83 24.78 -5.41
N ASN A 416 26.21 25.94 -4.86
CA ASN A 416 25.50 27.21 -4.98
C ASN A 416 24.09 27.26 -4.33
N GLN A 417 23.74 26.29 -3.49
CA GLN A 417 22.45 26.25 -2.81
C GLN A 417 22.63 25.77 -1.36
N LEU A 418 21.78 26.23 -0.46
CA LEU A 418 21.85 25.89 0.97
C LEU A 418 20.57 25.17 1.38
N ALA A 419 20.70 24.02 2.05
CA ALA A 419 19.56 23.23 2.51
C ALA A 419 18.64 23.99 3.50
N HIS A 420 19.18 25.00 4.18
CA HIS A 420 18.48 25.82 5.17
C HIS A 420 17.93 27.14 4.64
N ASP A 421 18.30 27.53 3.41
CA ASP A 421 17.85 28.78 2.80
C ASP A 421 17.05 28.47 1.53
N PRO A 422 15.71 28.44 1.62
CA PRO A 422 14.87 28.23 0.46
C PRO A 422 15.13 29.22 -0.67
N ASP A 423 15.53 30.46 -0.41
CA ASP A 423 15.72 31.48 -1.45
C ASP A 423 16.94 31.19 -2.33
N SER A 424 17.93 30.45 -1.81
CA SER A 424 19.05 29.95 -2.59
C SER A 424 18.71 28.81 -3.57
N TRP A 425 17.54 28.17 -3.45
CA TRP A 425 17.22 26.97 -4.22
C TRP A 425 16.98 27.25 -5.70
N THR A 426 17.76 26.60 -6.56
CA THR A 426 17.67 26.71 -8.02
C THR A 426 17.46 25.37 -8.73
N THR A 427 17.65 24.22 -8.06
CA THR A 427 17.36 22.91 -8.70
C THR A 427 15.87 22.72 -8.97
N PRO A 428 15.48 22.03 -10.07
CA PRO A 428 14.07 21.84 -10.40
C PRO A 428 13.27 21.09 -9.33
N HIS A 429 13.87 20.13 -8.61
CA HIS A 429 13.18 19.40 -7.54
C HIS A 429 12.88 20.27 -6.31
N PHE A 430 13.75 21.22 -5.94
CA PHE A 430 13.47 22.18 -4.86
C PHE A 430 12.47 23.25 -5.29
N LEU A 431 12.52 23.73 -6.53
CA LEU A 431 11.50 24.63 -7.07
C LEU A 431 10.11 23.97 -7.09
N ASN A 432 10.04 22.70 -7.50
CA ASN A 432 8.81 21.90 -7.43
C ASN A 432 8.30 21.72 -5.99
N LEU A 433 9.19 21.62 -4.99
CA LEU A 433 8.79 21.56 -3.58
C LEU A 433 8.13 22.87 -3.13
N LYS A 434 8.69 24.04 -3.48
CA LYS A 434 8.07 25.36 -3.20
C LYS A 434 6.68 25.44 -3.80
N THR A 435 6.55 25.15 -5.10
CA THR A 435 5.25 25.15 -5.79
C THR A 435 4.27 24.14 -5.17
N GLY A 436 4.74 22.97 -4.75
CA GLY A 436 3.93 21.98 -4.06
C GLY A 436 3.39 22.50 -2.72
N TYR A 437 4.22 23.18 -1.94
CA TYR A 437 3.81 23.84 -0.70
C TYR A 437 2.77 24.94 -0.94
N ASP A 438 2.97 25.79 -1.95
CA ASP A 438 2.02 26.83 -2.33
C ASP A 438 0.66 26.24 -2.70
N ILE A 439 0.64 25.16 -3.49
CA ILE A 439 -0.60 24.44 -3.83
C ILE A 439 -1.28 23.90 -2.57
N LEU A 440 -0.51 23.30 -1.66
CA LEU A 440 -1.05 22.71 -0.44
C LEU A 440 -1.66 23.76 0.49
N VAL A 441 -1.01 24.90 0.65
CA VAL A 441 -1.49 26.01 1.49
C VAL A 441 -2.68 26.71 0.83
N ASN A 442 -2.50 27.19 -0.40
CA ASN A 442 -3.47 28.06 -1.06
C ASN A 442 -4.71 27.31 -1.60
N LYS A 443 -4.56 26.06 -2.06
CA LYS A 443 -5.67 25.30 -2.65
C LYS A 443 -6.23 24.20 -1.73
N HIS A 444 -5.42 23.65 -0.83
CA HIS A 444 -5.82 22.50 0.00
C HIS A 444 -5.87 22.78 1.51
N ASN A 445 -5.85 24.06 1.91
CA ASN A 445 -6.02 24.50 3.28
C ASN A 445 -5.05 23.82 4.26
N CYS A 446 -3.80 23.60 3.83
CA CYS A 446 -2.72 23.26 4.75
C CYS A 446 -2.22 24.52 5.45
N LYS A 447 -1.64 24.37 6.64
CA LYS A 447 -1.03 25.49 7.38
C LYS A 447 0.45 25.23 7.60
N VAL A 448 1.29 26.22 7.31
CA VAL A 448 2.71 26.16 7.69
C VAL A 448 2.81 26.55 9.16
N GLN A 449 3.52 25.77 9.96
CA GLN A 449 3.73 26.08 11.38
C GLN A 449 4.81 27.16 11.54
N GLU A 450 4.71 28.07 12.52
CA GLU A 450 5.80 29.03 12.81
C GLU A 450 6.98 28.37 13.52
N ILE A 451 6.71 27.44 14.45
CA ILE A 451 7.69 26.61 15.14
C ILE A 451 7.18 25.17 15.07
N TYR A 452 7.89 24.29 14.35
CA TYR A 452 7.36 22.94 14.11
C TYR A 452 7.49 22.04 15.34
N THR A 453 6.36 21.75 15.98
CA THR A 453 6.24 20.78 17.07
C THR A 453 5.51 19.52 16.58
N VAL A 454 6.03 18.35 16.94
CA VAL A 454 5.39 17.07 16.61
C VAL A 454 4.19 16.90 17.54
N GLN A 455 2.98 16.88 16.99
CA GLN A 455 1.79 16.57 17.79
C GLN A 455 1.79 15.08 18.18
N ASP A 456 1.65 14.79 19.47
CA ASP A 456 1.57 13.41 20.00
C ASP A 456 0.26 12.69 19.65
N HIS A 457 -0.73 13.43 19.15
CA HIS A 457 -2.02 12.90 18.75
C HIS A 457 -2.22 13.03 17.24
N PRO A 458 -2.81 12.01 16.58
CA PRO A 458 -3.22 12.15 15.20
C PRO A 458 -4.18 13.34 15.09
N PRO A 459 -3.94 14.32 14.20
CA PRO A 459 -4.80 15.49 14.07
C PRO A 459 -6.23 15.05 13.80
N SER A 460 -7.19 15.81 14.34
CA SER A 460 -8.61 15.56 14.13
C SER A 460 -8.88 15.42 12.62
N PRO A 461 -9.82 14.56 12.18
CA PRO A 461 -10.11 14.39 10.76
C PRO A 461 -10.40 15.70 10.01
N ASN A 462 -10.89 16.73 10.72
CA ASN A 462 -11.25 18.04 10.18
C ASN A 462 -10.14 19.10 10.30
N GLU A 463 -9.07 18.82 11.02
CA GLU A 463 -7.96 19.77 11.14
C GLU A 463 -7.16 19.89 9.83
N PRO A 464 -6.65 21.09 9.53
CA PRO A 464 -5.74 21.29 8.41
C PRO A 464 -4.45 20.51 8.64
N LEU A 465 -3.88 19.96 7.56
CA LEU A 465 -2.56 19.34 7.65
C LEU A 465 -1.51 20.42 7.94
N LEU A 466 -0.73 20.21 8.99
CA LEU A 466 0.35 21.12 9.35
C LEU A 466 1.64 20.75 8.61
N LEU A 467 2.22 21.72 7.92
CA LEU A 467 3.48 21.58 7.17
C LEU A 467 4.63 22.23 7.97
N PRO A 468 5.81 21.60 8.04
CA PRO A 468 7.02 22.26 8.54
C PRO A 468 7.44 23.41 7.61
N PRO A 469 7.93 24.54 8.13
CA PRO A 469 8.61 25.56 7.33
C PRO A 469 9.68 24.96 6.42
N LEU A 470 9.81 25.48 5.20
CA LEU A 470 10.75 24.97 4.20
C LEU A 470 12.20 25.02 4.70
N ASP A 471 12.59 26.14 5.31
CA ASP A 471 13.90 26.38 5.95
C ASP A 471 14.16 25.45 7.14
N SER A 472 13.13 24.84 7.73
CA SER A 472 13.26 23.91 8.86
C SER A 472 13.38 22.43 8.47
N LEU A 473 13.09 22.07 7.21
CA LEU A 473 13.02 20.67 6.77
C LEU A 473 14.35 19.92 6.93
N HIS A 474 15.48 20.61 6.77
CA HIS A 474 16.81 20.04 6.98
C HIS A 474 17.07 19.68 8.46
N LYS A 475 16.45 20.39 9.41
CA LYS A 475 16.61 20.20 10.87
C LYS A 475 15.93 18.94 11.39
N ALA A 476 15.12 18.28 10.57
CA ALA A 476 14.35 17.09 10.92
C ALA A 476 15.21 15.87 11.36
N HIS A 477 16.53 15.90 11.12
CA HIS A 477 17.48 14.88 11.56
C HIS A 477 18.12 15.18 12.94
N VAL A 478 18.35 16.46 13.27
CA VAL A 478 19.27 16.91 14.33
C VAL A 478 18.82 16.50 15.75
N ARG A 479 17.51 16.35 16.01
CA ARG A 479 16.99 15.99 17.35
C ARG A 479 17.11 14.53 17.76
N ASN A 480 17.65 13.64 16.93
CA ASN A 480 17.72 12.20 17.24
C ASN A 480 19.02 11.76 17.91
N GLN A 481 20.07 12.59 17.97
CA GLN A 481 21.41 12.11 18.36
C GLN A 481 22.05 12.80 19.56
N GLU A 482 21.55 13.95 20.04
CA GLU A 482 22.17 14.66 21.15
C GLU A 482 21.12 15.24 22.10
N LEU A 483 20.83 14.50 23.19
CA LEU A 483 20.43 14.95 24.54
C LEU A 483 19.82 13.76 25.30
N PRO A 484 20.03 13.65 26.64
CA PRO A 484 19.26 12.75 27.48
C PRO A 484 17.76 13.01 27.26
N GLN A 485 16.95 11.95 27.24
CA GLN A 485 15.50 12.02 27.08
C GLN A 485 14.82 12.64 28.31
N THR A 486 15.03 13.94 28.53
CA THR A 486 14.26 14.75 29.46
C THR A 486 13.33 15.64 28.65
N GLY A 487 12.06 15.24 28.53
CA GLY A 487 10.94 16.09 28.05
C GLY A 487 10.56 15.99 26.56
N ASP A 488 9.47 15.26 26.29
CA ASP A 488 8.39 15.49 25.29
C ASP A 488 8.66 16.01 23.87
N SER A 489 9.87 15.93 23.31
CA SER A 489 10.10 16.37 21.93
C SER A 489 10.71 15.28 21.04
N ARG A 490 9.85 14.44 20.47
CA ARG A 490 10.18 13.47 19.41
C ARG A 490 10.69 14.18 18.14
N PRO A 491 11.52 13.52 17.31
CA PRO A 491 12.07 14.09 16.08
C PRO A 491 10.98 14.52 15.09
N VAL A 492 11.19 15.71 14.51
CA VAL A 492 10.38 16.31 13.44
C VAL A 492 10.42 15.41 12.21
N ASN A 493 9.26 14.96 11.71
CA ASN A 493 9.17 14.18 10.48
C ASN A 493 8.27 14.90 9.47
N PRO A 494 8.73 15.07 8.21
CA PRO A 494 7.87 15.64 7.17
C PRO A 494 6.62 14.75 6.96
N PRO A 495 5.49 15.35 6.54
CA PRO A 495 4.25 14.61 6.35
C PRO A 495 4.44 13.52 5.31
N SER A 496 3.85 12.34 5.56
CA SER A 496 3.87 11.25 4.58
C SER A 496 3.06 11.61 3.34
N GLN A 497 3.42 11.07 2.17
CA GLN A 497 2.63 11.16 0.94
C GLN A 497 1.14 10.86 1.21
N ARG A 498 0.85 9.79 1.96
CA ARG A 498 -0.52 9.42 2.35
C ARG A 498 -1.27 10.54 3.09
N ALA A 499 -0.59 11.24 4.01
CA ALA A 499 -1.20 12.34 4.76
C ALA A 499 -1.49 13.53 3.83
N ILE A 500 -0.54 13.85 2.94
CA ILE A 500 -0.69 14.92 1.94
C ILE A 500 -1.83 14.60 0.98
N SER A 501 -1.85 13.42 0.35
CA SER A 501 -2.92 13.02 -0.57
C SER A 501 -4.29 13.04 0.13
N LYS A 502 -4.37 12.57 1.38
CA LYS A 502 -5.62 12.60 2.17
C LYS A 502 -6.12 14.03 2.37
N GLN A 503 -5.22 14.98 2.63
CA GLN A 503 -5.60 16.38 2.81
C GLN A 503 -6.07 17.00 1.48
N MET A 504 -5.34 16.77 0.39
CA MET A 504 -5.70 17.29 -0.93
C MET A 504 -7.08 16.79 -1.38
N MET A 505 -7.37 15.51 -1.14
CA MET A 505 -8.66 14.88 -1.45
C MET A 505 -9.86 15.48 -0.70
N LYS A 506 -9.66 16.20 0.42
CA LYS A 506 -10.77 16.85 1.14
C LYS A 506 -11.39 18.01 0.35
N LYS A 507 -10.60 18.64 -0.52
CA LYS A 507 -10.96 19.84 -1.30
C LYS A 507 -10.50 19.68 -2.74
N TRP A 508 -10.86 18.56 -3.36
CA TRP A 508 -10.51 18.32 -4.75
C TRP A 508 -11.61 18.86 -5.66
N GLU A 509 -11.34 20.04 -6.24
CA GLU A 509 -12.30 20.81 -7.03
C GLU A 509 -13.05 19.99 -8.10
N PRO A 510 -12.40 19.15 -8.93
CA PRO A 510 -13.12 18.34 -9.92
C PRO A 510 -14.24 17.46 -9.32
N TRP A 511 -14.05 16.94 -8.11
CA TRP A 511 -15.07 16.12 -7.46
C TRP A 511 -16.27 16.96 -7.01
N GLU A 512 -16.03 18.13 -6.43
CA GLU A 512 -17.08 19.06 -6.02
C GLU A 512 -17.87 19.53 -7.25
N THR A 513 -17.17 19.97 -8.29
CA THR A 513 -17.77 20.43 -9.55
C THR A 513 -18.61 19.35 -10.23
N ASN A 514 -18.08 18.12 -10.39
CA ASN A 514 -18.80 17.05 -11.06
C ASN A 514 -20.00 16.55 -10.22
N THR A 515 -19.89 16.58 -8.89
CA THR A 515 -21.01 16.23 -8.00
C THR A 515 -22.12 17.29 -8.07
N GLN A 516 -21.77 18.58 -8.14
CA GLN A 516 -22.73 19.68 -8.22
C GLN A 516 -23.40 19.79 -9.60
N LYS A 517 -22.67 19.52 -10.68
CA LYS A 517 -23.20 19.56 -12.06
C LYS A 517 -24.14 18.40 -12.38
N SER A 518 -24.00 17.26 -11.69
CA SER A 518 -24.78 16.06 -12.02
C SER A 518 -26.26 16.24 -11.68
N ASN A 519 -27.11 15.97 -12.68
CA ASN A 519 -28.57 15.93 -12.53
C ASN A 519 -29.10 14.52 -12.29
N ASN A 520 -28.22 13.54 -11.97
CA ASN A 520 -28.61 12.15 -11.79
C ASN A 520 -28.88 11.85 -10.30
N PRO A 521 -30.15 11.91 -9.84
CA PRO A 521 -30.48 11.75 -8.42
C PRO A 521 -30.13 10.34 -7.93
N ARG A 522 -30.14 9.34 -8.82
CA ARG A 522 -29.87 7.94 -8.47
C ARG A 522 -28.40 7.75 -8.11
N MET A 523 -27.48 8.25 -8.93
CA MET A 523 -26.05 8.14 -8.68
C MET A 523 -25.63 8.93 -7.42
N LEU A 524 -26.14 10.15 -7.26
CA LEU A 524 -25.89 10.98 -6.07
C LEU A 524 -26.39 10.30 -4.78
N GLN A 525 -27.57 9.68 -4.83
CA GLN A 525 -28.11 8.93 -3.70
C GLN A 525 -27.25 7.70 -3.38
N GLN A 526 -26.77 6.96 -4.39
CA GLN A 526 -25.88 5.84 -4.17
C GLN A 526 -24.54 6.29 -3.57
N LEU A 527 -23.95 7.38 -4.05
CA LEU A 527 -22.74 7.95 -3.47
C LEU A 527 -22.92 8.21 -1.96
N ALA A 528 -24.05 8.82 -1.56
CA ALA A 528 -24.36 9.08 -0.16
C ALA A 528 -24.46 7.80 0.69
N PHE A 529 -25.11 6.75 0.17
CA PHE A 529 -25.25 5.47 0.90
C PHE A 529 -23.91 4.77 1.16
N HIS A 530 -22.91 4.96 0.30
CA HIS A 530 -21.60 4.31 0.45
C HIS A 530 -20.63 5.08 1.35
N THR A 531 -21.01 6.25 1.87
CA THR A 531 -20.19 7.03 2.82
C THR A 531 -19.90 6.28 4.12
N GLN A 532 -18.79 6.62 4.77
CA GLN A 532 -18.34 5.97 6.00
C GLN A 532 -19.35 6.08 7.15
N GLN A 533 -19.55 4.98 7.88
CA GLN A 533 -20.24 4.94 9.16
C GLN A 533 -19.24 5.16 10.32
N ILE A 534 -19.61 6.02 11.27
CA ILE A 534 -18.93 6.19 12.56
C ILE A 534 -19.83 5.62 13.64
N ILE A 535 -19.39 4.53 14.26
CA ILE A 535 -20.18 3.74 15.21
C ILE A 535 -19.57 3.91 16.59
N LYS A 536 -20.33 4.40 17.58
CA LYS A 536 -19.81 4.54 18.95
C LYS A 536 -19.65 3.15 19.57
N ALA A 537 -18.42 2.77 19.89
CA ALA A 537 -18.07 1.40 20.27
C ALA A 537 -18.54 1.04 21.68
N THR A 538 -18.41 1.98 22.63
CA THR A 538 -18.65 1.76 24.07
C THR A 538 -19.89 2.48 24.63
N SER A 539 -20.57 3.31 23.81
CA SER A 539 -21.78 4.04 24.22
C SER A 539 -23.03 3.16 24.10
N THR A 540 -23.85 3.11 25.16
CA THR A 540 -25.21 2.54 25.14
C THR A 540 -26.29 3.58 24.81
N GLN A 541 -25.97 4.87 24.86
CA GLN A 541 -26.94 5.98 24.65
C GLN A 541 -27.47 6.07 23.22
N ASP A 542 -26.74 5.51 22.25
CA ASP A 542 -27.08 5.54 20.82
C ASP A 542 -27.79 4.26 20.35
N LEU A 543 -28.11 3.33 21.26
CA LEU A 543 -28.88 2.14 20.92
C LEU A 543 -30.35 2.52 20.67
N ASP A 544 -30.87 2.11 19.52
CA ASP A 544 -32.27 2.27 19.13
C ASP A 544 -32.96 0.89 19.13
N PRO A 545 -34.03 0.68 19.94
CA PRO A 545 -34.72 1.67 20.78
C PRO A 545 -33.92 2.06 22.03
N ARG A 546 -34.07 3.32 22.46
CA ARG A 546 -33.56 3.79 23.77
C ARG A 546 -34.11 2.86 24.84
N PRO A 547 -33.34 2.51 25.89
CA PRO A 547 -33.85 1.69 26.99
C PRO A 547 -35.10 2.36 27.59
N LEU A 548 -36.29 1.83 27.27
CA LEU A 548 -37.54 2.29 27.83
C LEU A 548 -37.73 1.46 29.11
N ALA A 549 -37.35 2.05 30.24
CA ALA A 549 -37.38 1.49 31.61
C ALA A 549 -36.20 0.60 32.03
N ASN A 550 -36.00 0.53 33.36
CA ASN A 550 -34.89 -0.08 34.10
C ASN A 550 -34.64 -1.59 33.87
N TYR A 551 -35.33 -2.22 32.91
CA TYR A 551 -35.20 -3.66 32.59
C TYR A 551 -35.13 -3.96 31.08
N ASP A 552 -35.13 -2.95 30.20
CA ASP A 552 -34.74 -3.14 28.80
C ASP A 552 -33.21 -3.13 28.71
N HIS A 553 -32.57 -4.30 28.90
CA HIS A 553 -31.12 -4.35 28.88
C HIS A 553 -30.58 -3.92 27.48
N PRO A 554 -29.71 -2.91 27.41
CA PRO A 554 -29.02 -2.55 26.18
C PRO A 554 -28.18 -3.73 25.69
N SER A 555 -27.80 -3.72 24.41
CA SER A 555 -26.90 -4.73 23.83
C SER A 555 -25.74 -5.06 24.78
N VAL A 556 -25.37 -6.34 24.87
CA VAL A 556 -24.27 -6.77 25.75
C VAL A 556 -22.90 -6.39 25.19
N LEU A 557 -22.80 -6.07 23.88
CA LEU A 557 -21.52 -5.81 23.22
C LEU A 557 -20.84 -4.50 23.62
N PRO A 558 -21.54 -3.36 23.82
CA PRO A 558 -20.93 -2.17 24.41
C PRO A 558 -20.20 -2.42 25.73
N PHE A 559 -20.72 -3.30 26.59
CA PHE A 559 -20.07 -3.65 27.86
C PHE A 559 -18.82 -4.51 27.65
N GLU A 560 -18.89 -5.50 26.74
CA GLU A 560 -17.70 -6.27 26.32
C GLU A 560 -16.61 -5.35 25.75
N MET A 561 -17.00 -4.40 24.90
CA MET A 561 -16.11 -3.40 24.29
C MET A 561 -15.47 -2.50 25.36
N TYR A 562 -16.24 -2.07 26.35
CA TYR A 562 -15.72 -1.25 27.45
C TYR A 562 -14.73 -2.03 28.33
N ALA A 563 -14.97 -3.33 28.53
CA ALA A 563 -14.10 -4.16 29.35
C ALA A 563 -12.69 -4.34 28.74
N ILE A 564 -12.61 -4.49 27.40
CA ILE A 564 -11.33 -4.63 26.68
C ILE A 564 -10.62 -3.30 26.38
N GLU A 565 -11.35 -2.19 26.36
CA GLU A 565 -10.84 -0.85 26.04
C GLU A 565 -11.47 0.18 26.99
N PRO A 566 -11.13 0.14 28.29
CA PRO A 566 -11.60 1.15 29.24
C PRO A 566 -10.99 2.51 28.86
N GLY A 567 -11.79 3.55 28.83
CA GLY A 567 -11.29 4.90 28.57
C GLY A 567 -12.25 5.96 29.08
N GLU A 568 -11.70 7.10 29.50
CA GLU A 568 -12.48 8.30 29.80
C GLU A 568 -13.19 8.81 28.52
N PRO A 569 -14.34 9.50 28.65
CA PRO A 569 -15.03 10.10 27.50
C PRO A 569 -14.11 11.01 26.68
N PRO A 570 -14.22 11.02 25.34
CA PRO A 570 -15.35 10.51 24.56
C PRO A 570 -15.25 9.02 24.18
N SER A 571 -16.41 8.37 24.14
CA SER A 571 -16.59 6.97 23.72
C SER A 571 -15.81 6.64 22.44
N ARG A 572 -15.01 5.57 22.46
CA ARG A 572 -14.26 5.12 21.27
C ARG A 572 -15.19 4.89 20.10
N SER A 573 -14.71 5.19 18.89
CA SER A 573 -15.51 5.05 17.67
C SER A 573 -14.90 4.03 16.70
N LEU A 574 -15.74 3.18 16.13
CA LEU A 574 -15.40 2.27 15.04
C LEU A 574 -15.73 2.92 13.70
N SER A 575 -14.88 2.68 12.70
CA SER A 575 -15.13 3.08 11.32
C SER A 575 -15.49 1.88 10.44
N TRP A 576 -16.64 1.97 9.79
CA TRP A 576 -17.07 1.04 8.75
C TRP A 576 -17.20 1.77 7.42
N LYS A 577 -16.67 1.15 6.36
CA LYS A 577 -16.68 1.71 5.00
C LYS A 577 -17.26 0.65 4.07
N PRO A 578 -18.47 0.85 3.51
CA PRO A 578 -19.13 -0.15 2.66
C PRO A 578 -18.24 -0.66 1.52
N LEU A 579 -17.52 0.25 0.85
CA LEU A 579 -16.61 -0.09 -0.27
C LEU A 579 -15.17 -0.43 0.16
N GLY A 580 -14.89 -0.48 1.47
CA GLY A 580 -13.54 -0.71 1.98
C GLY A 580 -12.93 -2.05 1.56
N PHE A 581 -13.76 -3.07 1.30
CA PHE A 581 -13.33 -4.40 0.86
C PHE A 581 -12.54 -4.38 -0.47
N LEU A 582 -12.79 -3.41 -1.33
CA LEU A 582 -12.09 -3.25 -2.61
C LEU A 582 -10.57 -3.12 -2.42
N SER A 583 -10.14 -2.41 -1.37
CA SER A 583 -8.73 -2.19 -1.06
C SER A 583 -8.05 -3.36 -0.32
N HIS A 584 -8.81 -4.38 0.11
CA HIS A 584 -8.30 -5.47 0.92
C HIS A 584 -7.84 -6.66 0.07
N ILE A 585 -6.53 -6.91 0.05
CA ILE A 585 -5.92 -8.08 -0.58
C ILE A 585 -5.83 -9.21 0.46
N MET A 586 -6.42 -10.36 0.15
CA MET A 586 -6.40 -11.54 1.01
C MET A 586 -6.25 -12.79 0.18
N ARG A 587 -5.77 -13.88 0.81
CA ARG A 587 -5.74 -15.20 0.17
C ARG A 587 -7.17 -15.62 -0.16
N ARG A 588 -7.49 -15.71 -1.44
CA ARG A 588 -8.83 -16.07 -1.91
C ARG A 588 -8.99 -17.57 -2.04
N THR A 589 -10.16 -18.05 -1.65
CA THR A 589 -10.65 -19.39 -1.96
C THR A 589 -11.52 -19.33 -3.22
N ASN A 590 -11.88 -20.48 -3.80
CA ASN A 590 -12.83 -20.52 -4.91
C ASN A 590 -14.18 -19.88 -4.55
N SER A 591 -14.58 -19.91 -3.27
CA SER A 591 -15.81 -19.28 -2.80
C SER A 591 -15.76 -17.74 -2.75
N ASP A 592 -14.56 -17.15 -2.87
CA ASP A 592 -14.31 -15.70 -2.88
C ASP A 592 -14.25 -15.11 -4.28
N ARG A 593 -14.35 -15.95 -5.33
CA ARG A 593 -14.43 -15.47 -6.71
C ARG A 593 -15.63 -14.54 -6.88
N PHE A 594 -15.46 -13.47 -7.64
CA PHE A 594 -16.50 -12.51 -8.01
C PHE A 594 -16.63 -12.52 -9.56
N PRO A 595 -17.37 -13.50 -10.11
CA PRO A 595 -17.54 -13.62 -11.56
C PRO A 595 -18.09 -12.34 -12.19
N LEU A 596 -17.71 -12.06 -13.43
CA LEU A 596 -18.12 -10.84 -14.13
C LEU A 596 -19.63 -10.59 -14.09
N SER A 597 -20.46 -11.63 -14.29
CA SER A 597 -21.92 -11.49 -14.25
C SER A 597 -22.48 -11.00 -12.91
N LEU A 598 -21.83 -11.35 -11.78
CA LEU A 598 -22.20 -10.82 -10.47
C LEU A 598 -21.53 -9.47 -10.22
N TRP A 599 -20.29 -9.28 -10.68
CA TRP A 599 -19.55 -8.03 -10.55
C TRP A 599 -20.27 -6.89 -11.25
N GLU A 600 -20.76 -7.10 -12.47
CA GLU A 600 -21.52 -6.12 -13.25
C GLU A 600 -22.78 -5.66 -12.52
N VAL A 601 -23.54 -6.62 -11.97
CA VAL A 601 -24.74 -6.33 -11.18
C VAL A 601 -24.39 -5.49 -9.95
N TRP A 602 -23.40 -5.94 -9.17
CA TRP A 602 -22.95 -5.20 -7.99
C TRP A 602 -22.46 -3.80 -8.35
N PHE A 603 -21.57 -3.70 -9.33
CA PHE A 603 -20.93 -2.46 -9.75
C PHE A 603 -21.97 -1.43 -10.22
N CYS A 604 -22.86 -1.81 -11.14
CA CYS A 604 -23.91 -0.92 -11.63
C CYS A 604 -24.90 -0.51 -10.51
N SER A 605 -25.29 -1.44 -9.63
CA SER A 605 -26.11 -1.11 -8.45
C SER A 605 -25.41 -0.13 -7.51
N THR A 606 -24.11 -0.28 -7.29
CA THR A 606 -23.28 0.56 -6.42
C THR A 606 -23.10 1.96 -6.99
N ILE A 607 -22.87 2.13 -8.30
CA ILE A 607 -22.75 3.46 -8.90
C ILE A 607 -24.12 4.13 -9.16
N GLY A 608 -25.20 3.34 -9.26
CA GLY A 608 -26.56 3.85 -9.45
C GLY A 608 -26.98 3.99 -10.90
N VAL A 609 -26.53 3.10 -11.77
CA VAL A 609 -26.91 3.07 -13.20
C VAL A 609 -27.74 1.82 -13.51
N PRO A 610 -28.51 1.80 -14.62
CA PRO A 610 -29.25 0.63 -15.04
C PRO A 610 -28.37 -0.62 -15.18
N LEU A 611 -28.89 -1.77 -14.77
CA LEU A 611 -28.21 -3.05 -14.82
C LEU A 611 -28.26 -3.61 -16.25
N PRO A 612 -27.12 -3.89 -16.91
CA PRO A 612 -27.12 -4.38 -18.30
C PRO A 612 -28.00 -5.61 -18.54
N VAL A 613 -28.09 -6.52 -17.56
CA VAL A 613 -28.92 -7.73 -17.64
C VAL A 613 -30.43 -7.46 -17.55
N LEU A 614 -30.84 -6.29 -17.05
CA LEU A 614 -32.25 -5.89 -16.92
C LEU A 614 -32.64 -4.83 -17.98
N ILE A 615 -31.72 -4.42 -18.85
CA ILE A 615 -32.01 -3.53 -19.98
C ILE A 615 -32.53 -4.39 -21.13
N GLY A 616 -33.83 -4.28 -21.42
CA GLY A 616 -34.51 -5.10 -22.42
C GLY A 616 -36.03 -5.10 -22.26
N PRO A 617 -36.76 -6.02 -22.92
CA PRO A 617 -38.21 -6.13 -22.76
C PRO A 617 -38.57 -6.43 -21.30
N SER A 618 -39.61 -5.78 -20.80
CA SER A 618 -40.07 -5.93 -19.42
C SER A 618 -40.32 -7.39 -19.07
N GLN A 619 -39.54 -7.92 -18.13
CA GLN A 619 -39.74 -9.26 -17.59
C GLN A 619 -40.61 -9.20 -16.34
N GLN A 620 -41.58 -10.10 -16.23
CA GLN A 620 -42.40 -10.23 -15.04
C GLN A 620 -41.64 -10.99 -13.95
N CYS A 621 -41.68 -10.46 -12.73
CA CYS A 621 -41.12 -11.12 -11.56
C CYS A 621 -41.97 -12.35 -11.19
N ALA A 622 -41.34 -13.39 -10.63
CA ALA A 622 -42.01 -14.60 -10.17
C ALA A 622 -43.10 -14.38 -9.11
N CYS A 623 -43.16 -13.19 -8.48
CA CYS A 623 -44.28 -12.81 -7.62
C CYS A 623 -45.56 -12.45 -8.40
N ASN A 624 -45.50 -12.39 -9.73
CA ASN A 624 -46.54 -11.94 -10.66
C ASN A 624 -47.06 -10.51 -10.47
N ASN A 625 -46.62 -9.81 -9.42
CA ASN A 625 -47.11 -8.48 -9.07
C ASN A 625 -46.32 -7.33 -9.71
N PHE A 626 -45.10 -7.58 -10.20
CA PHE A 626 -44.17 -6.53 -10.67
C PHE A 626 -43.38 -6.94 -11.90
N GLN A 627 -43.07 -5.95 -12.74
CA GLN A 627 -42.03 -6.07 -13.75
C GLN A 627 -40.67 -5.74 -13.11
N HIS A 628 -39.59 -6.31 -13.65
CA HIS A 628 -38.24 -5.98 -13.24
C HIS A 628 -37.96 -4.50 -13.56
N ASP A 629 -37.63 -3.70 -12.54
CA ASP A 629 -37.10 -2.36 -12.74
C ASP A 629 -35.65 -2.45 -13.22
N CYS A 630 -35.20 -1.46 -13.99
CA CYS A 630 -33.87 -1.46 -14.58
C CYS A 630 -32.72 -1.37 -13.55
N PHE A 631 -33.01 -1.06 -12.27
CA PHE A 631 -32.04 -1.01 -11.19
C PHE A 631 -32.07 -2.26 -10.29
N GLY A 632 -33.05 -3.14 -10.45
CA GLY A 632 -33.26 -4.34 -9.66
C GLY A 632 -33.75 -4.11 -8.22
N ASP A 633 -34.30 -2.94 -7.88
CA ASP A 633 -34.76 -2.63 -6.52
C ASP A 633 -35.91 -3.53 -6.06
N HIS A 634 -36.85 -3.87 -6.95
CA HIS A 634 -37.90 -4.83 -6.64
C HIS A 634 -37.31 -6.22 -6.36
N LEU A 635 -36.32 -6.63 -7.15
CA LEU A 635 -35.66 -7.93 -6.98
C LEU A 635 -34.91 -8.03 -5.65
N GLN A 636 -34.41 -6.91 -5.12
CA GLN A 636 -33.79 -6.84 -3.79
C GLN A 636 -34.80 -6.97 -2.64
N THR A 637 -36.08 -6.70 -2.87
CA THR A 637 -37.11 -6.68 -1.81
C THR A 637 -38.13 -7.82 -1.94
N CYS A 638 -38.22 -8.47 -3.11
CA CYS A 638 -39.19 -9.51 -3.39
C CYS A 638 -39.00 -10.76 -2.52
N LYS A 639 -40.05 -11.14 -1.78
CA LYS A 639 -40.07 -12.34 -0.92
C LYS A 639 -40.42 -13.63 -1.66
N VAL A 640 -41.07 -13.54 -2.82
CA VAL A 640 -41.51 -14.73 -3.59
C VAL A 640 -40.36 -15.32 -4.41
N LYS A 641 -39.34 -14.52 -4.73
CA LYS A 641 -38.16 -14.99 -5.44
C LYS A 641 -37.34 -15.95 -4.56
N SER A 642 -37.12 -17.17 -5.04
CA SER A 642 -36.44 -18.27 -4.33
C SER A 642 -34.98 -18.00 -3.93
N ALA A 643 -34.32 -17.03 -4.57
CA ALA A 643 -32.91 -16.73 -4.32
C ALA A 643 -32.65 -16.03 -2.98
N ALA A 644 -33.63 -15.30 -2.40
CA ALA A 644 -33.41 -14.55 -1.17
C ALA A 644 -33.02 -15.45 0.01
N SER A 645 -33.71 -16.58 0.19
CA SER A 645 -33.40 -17.57 1.22
C SER A 645 -32.06 -18.25 0.98
N GLN A 646 -31.75 -18.62 -0.27
CA GLN A 646 -30.46 -19.23 -0.62
C GLN A 646 -29.27 -18.29 -0.37
N VAL A 647 -29.43 -17.01 -0.70
CA VAL A 647 -28.42 -15.99 -0.43
C VAL A 647 -28.26 -15.77 1.07
N HIS A 648 -29.37 -15.71 1.82
CA HIS A 648 -29.36 -15.61 3.28
C HIS A 648 -28.57 -16.77 3.90
N ASP A 649 -28.92 -18.01 3.57
CA ASP A 649 -28.23 -19.21 4.06
C ASP A 649 -26.75 -19.21 3.69
N TRP A 650 -26.41 -18.75 2.49
CA TRP A 650 -25.03 -18.59 2.06
C TRP A 650 -24.29 -17.57 2.92
N VAL A 651 -24.86 -16.39 3.20
CA VAL A 651 -24.23 -15.39 4.08
C VAL A 651 -24.04 -15.95 5.48
N VAL A 652 -25.06 -16.58 6.06
CA VAL A 652 -25.03 -17.21 7.39
C VAL A 652 -23.91 -18.25 7.46
N TYR A 653 -23.79 -19.12 6.45
CA TYR A 653 -22.70 -20.09 6.36
C TYR A 653 -21.32 -19.42 6.32
N ARG A 654 -21.17 -18.35 5.53
CA ARG A 654 -19.90 -17.61 5.42
C ARG A 654 -19.53 -16.92 6.73
N LEU A 655 -20.49 -16.29 7.42
CA LEU A 655 -20.28 -15.69 8.73
C LEU A 655 -19.91 -16.74 9.78
N GLY A 656 -20.52 -17.93 9.73
CA GLY A 656 -20.18 -19.03 10.63
C GLY A 656 -18.73 -19.49 10.49
N GLY A 657 -18.20 -19.50 9.26
CA GLY A 657 -16.79 -19.76 9.00
C GLY A 657 -15.85 -18.69 9.58
N ILE A 658 -16.25 -17.41 9.57
CA ILE A 658 -15.48 -16.31 10.18
C ILE A 658 -15.48 -16.48 11.70
N PHE A 659 -16.65 -16.61 12.33
CA PHE A 659 -16.74 -16.70 13.79
C PHE A 659 -16.15 -18.02 14.36
N GLY A 660 -15.99 -19.06 13.54
CA GLY A 660 -15.33 -20.30 13.91
C GLY A 660 -13.80 -20.28 13.80
N SER A 661 -13.19 -19.20 13.29
CA SER A 661 -11.75 -19.14 12.97
C SER A 661 -10.80 -19.38 14.16
N VAL A 662 -11.23 -19.04 15.37
CA VAL A 662 -10.46 -19.14 16.62
C VAL A 662 -10.86 -20.35 17.48
N GLY A 663 -11.52 -21.35 16.88
CA GLY A 663 -11.93 -22.57 17.58
C GLY A 663 -13.22 -22.42 18.39
N HIS A 664 -13.95 -21.31 18.27
CA HIS A 664 -15.30 -21.20 18.82
C HIS A 664 -16.22 -22.27 18.22
N ARG A 665 -17.08 -22.84 19.07
CA ARG A 665 -18.11 -23.79 18.64
C ARG A 665 -19.27 -23.01 18.05
N VAL A 666 -19.30 -22.92 16.71
CA VAL A 666 -20.36 -22.26 15.95
C VAL A 666 -21.34 -23.29 15.40
N LYS A 667 -22.65 -23.04 15.57
CA LYS A 667 -23.72 -23.78 14.88
C LYS A 667 -24.46 -22.83 13.94
N ILE A 668 -24.84 -23.35 12.77
CA ILE A 668 -25.66 -22.66 11.74
C ILE A 668 -26.97 -23.43 11.46
N HIS A 669 -27.13 -24.61 12.07
CA HIS A 669 -28.31 -25.46 12.00
C HIS A 669 -28.58 -26.04 13.39
N LYS A 670 -29.85 -26.36 13.68
CA LYS A 670 -30.28 -26.84 15.02
C LYS A 670 -29.93 -25.86 16.13
N ILE A 671 -30.12 -24.57 15.84
CA ILE A 671 -29.95 -23.46 16.79
C ILE A 671 -30.92 -23.63 17.95
N THR A 672 -30.46 -23.28 19.14
CA THR A 672 -31.28 -23.30 20.35
C THR A 672 -32.50 -22.38 20.17
N PRO A 673 -33.74 -22.91 20.24
CA PRO A 673 -34.94 -22.11 19.96
C PRO A 673 -35.24 -21.12 21.10
N ALA A 674 -35.86 -19.97 20.82
CA ALA A 674 -36.21 -19.00 21.87
C ALA A 674 -37.43 -19.48 22.68
N THR A 675 -38.56 -19.67 22.02
CA THR A 675 -39.78 -20.38 22.46
C THR A 675 -40.42 -21.06 21.23
N GLY A 676 -41.03 -22.24 21.40
CA GLY A 676 -41.62 -22.97 20.27
C GLY A 676 -40.60 -23.38 19.17
N LYS A 677 -40.89 -23.05 17.90
CA LYS A 677 -40.04 -23.37 16.72
C LYS A 677 -39.11 -22.23 16.29
N GLU A 678 -39.15 -21.06 16.94
CA GLU A 678 -38.39 -19.87 16.54
C GLU A 678 -36.90 -19.98 16.87
N ARG A 679 -36.02 -19.66 15.91
CA ARG A 679 -34.56 -19.86 15.99
C ARG A 679 -33.83 -18.72 15.31
N GLY A 680 -32.70 -18.31 15.89
CA GLY A 680 -31.73 -17.46 15.19
C GLY A 680 -30.98 -18.24 14.11
N ASP A 681 -30.07 -17.57 13.41
CA ASP A 681 -29.30 -18.12 12.30
C ASP A 681 -27.97 -18.76 12.76
N LEU A 682 -27.27 -18.11 13.71
CA LEU A 682 -26.01 -18.62 14.25
C LEU A 682 -26.02 -18.68 15.77
N GLU A 683 -25.43 -19.74 16.32
CA GLU A 683 -25.15 -19.89 17.76
C GLU A 683 -23.64 -19.98 17.95
N ILE A 684 -23.06 -19.06 18.70
CA ILE A 684 -21.64 -19.07 19.07
C ILE A 684 -21.57 -19.33 20.58
N LYS A 685 -21.14 -20.53 20.95
CA LYS A 685 -21.12 -20.95 22.35
C LYS A 685 -20.12 -20.15 23.18
N ASP A 686 -20.52 -19.83 24.40
CA ASP A 686 -19.67 -19.24 25.45
C ASP A 686 -18.92 -17.98 24.96
N TYR A 687 -19.58 -17.18 24.09
CA TYR A 687 -18.94 -16.09 23.38
C TYR A 687 -18.93 -14.78 24.17
N VAL A 688 -19.92 -14.48 25.02
CA VAL A 688 -19.96 -13.24 25.81
C VAL A 688 -19.39 -13.55 27.18
N VAL A 689 -18.28 -12.94 27.58
CA VAL A 689 -17.46 -13.40 28.73
C VAL A 689 -17.38 -12.35 29.86
N LEU A 690 -17.85 -11.12 29.66
CA LEU A 690 -17.80 -9.96 30.56
C LEU A 690 -16.50 -9.92 31.37
N GLN A 691 -15.47 -9.25 30.84
CA GLN A 691 -14.12 -9.36 31.37
C GLN A 691 -13.85 -8.65 32.71
N LYS A 692 -14.82 -7.94 33.32
CA LYS A 692 -14.65 -7.30 34.63
C LYS A 692 -15.86 -7.49 35.55
N PRO A 693 -15.65 -7.67 36.87
CA PRO A 693 -16.74 -7.69 37.85
C PRO A 693 -17.47 -6.35 37.84
N LEU A 694 -18.80 -6.38 37.89
CA LEU A 694 -19.56 -5.21 38.37
C LEU A 694 -19.05 -4.91 39.78
N GLU A 695 -18.93 -3.62 40.15
CA GLU A 695 -18.29 -3.11 41.39
C GLU A 695 -18.84 -3.69 42.72
N GLN A 696 -19.74 -4.67 42.68
CA GLN A 696 -20.40 -5.31 43.83
C GLN A 696 -20.45 -6.86 43.75
N ALA A 697 -19.74 -7.52 42.83
CA ALA A 697 -19.78 -8.99 42.70
C ALA A 697 -18.38 -9.65 42.71
N ASP A 698 -18.13 -10.53 43.70
CA ASP A 698 -16.87 -11.28 43.86
C ASP A 698 -16.62 -12.35 42.78
N ARG A 699 -17.57 -12.57 41.84
CA ARG A 699 -17.46 -13.58 40.77
C ARG A 699 -17.91 -13.03 39.43
N LEU A 700 -17.14 -13.34 38.39
CA LEU A 700 -17.53 -13.07 37.01
C LEU A 700 -18.80 -13.87 36.65
N PRO A 701 -19.77 -13.27 35.95
CA PRO A 701 -20.91 -14.02 35.44
C PRO A 701 -20.44 -15.11 34.48
N PRO A 702 -21.13 -16.26 34.41
CA PRO A 702 -20.76 -17.32 33.49
C PRO A 702 -20.85 -16.83 32.03
N PRO A 703 -19.96 -17.31 31.14
CA PRO A 703 -20.02 -16.97 29.73
C PRO A 703 -21.41 -17.26 29.14
N ARG A 704 -21.92 -16.33 28.32
CA ARG A 704 -23.19 -16.49 27.62
C ARG A 704 -22.97 -16.94 26.19
N THR A 705 -23.85 -17.82 25.72
CA THR A 705 -23.92 -18.20 24.31
C THR A 705 -24.53 -17.04 23.52
N LEU A 706 -23.91 -16.64 22.41
CA LEU A 706 -24.42 -15.58 21.53
C LEU A 706 -25.25 -16.20 20.40
N ILE A 707 -26.50 -15.74 20.25
CA ILE A 707 -27.37 -16.08 19.13
C ILE A 707 -27.49 -14.87 18.21
N LEU A 708 -27.08 -15.07 16.96
CA LEU A 708 -27.14 -14.11 15.87
C LEU A 708 -28.36 -14.41 15.00
N ASP A 709 -29.10 -13.38 14.63
CA ASP A 709 -30.12 -13.48 13.59
C ASP A 709 -29.84 -12.42 12.52
N PHE A 710 -29.37 -12.88 11.36
CA PHE A 710 -28.86 -12.04 10.27
C PHE A 710 -30.00 -11.49 9.40
N THR A 711 -29.88 -10.27 8.89
CA THR A 711 -30.77 -9.76 7.85
C THR A 711 -29.97 -8.98 6.83
N LEU A 712 -30.23 -9.26 5.56
CA LEU A 712 -29.89 -8.37 4.46
C LEU A 712 -31.15 -7.61 4.01
N THR A 713 -31.22 -6.31 4.29
CA THR A 713 -32.33 -5.44 3.86
C THR A 713 -31.94 -4.60 2.64
N HIS A 714 -32.91 -4.03 1.94
CA HIS A 714 -32.64 -3.05 0.88
C HIS A 714 -32.76 -1.63 1.46
N THR A 715 -31.93 -0.70 0.99
CA THR A 715 -31.97 0.71 1.45
C THR A 715 -33.25 1.43 1.05
N ARG A 716 -33.91 0.96 -0.01
CA ARG A 716 -35.23 1.41 -0.43
C ARG A 716 -36.27 0.36 0.00
N TYR A 717 -37.33 0.82 0.66
CA TYR A 717 -38.40 -0.02 1.20
C TYR A 717 -39.77 0.61 0.88
N GLY A 718 -40.82 -0.17 1.03
CA GLY A 718 -42.18 0.24 0.67
C GLY A 718 -42.88 -0.80 -0.18
N SER A 719 -44.08 -0.48 -0.64
CA SER A 719 -44.84 -1.32 -1.54
C SER A 719 -44.50 -0.96 -2.98
N SER A 720 -44.10 -1.95 -3.78
CA SER A 720 -43.93 -1.73 -5.22
C SER A 720 -45.27 -1.58 -5.95
N HIS A 721 -46.44 -1.78 -5.29
CA HIS A 721 -47.77 -1.66 -5.89
C HIS A 721 -48.06 -0.23 -6.37
N VAL A 722 -48.21 -0.07 -7.70
CA VAL A 722 -48.48 1.20 -8.39
C VAL A 722 -49.80 1.83 -7.93
N HIS A 723 -50.79 1.01 -7.53
CA HIS A 723 -52.16 1.46 -7.23
C HIS A 723 -52.47 1.73 -5.76
N THR A 724 -51.53 1.49 -4.83
CA THR A 724 -51.79 1.70 -3.38
C THR A 724 -50.91 2.77 -2.73
N THR A 725 -49.62 2.88 -3.07
CA THR A 725 -48.72 3.85 -2.41
C THR A 725 -47.48 4.31 -3.22
N GLY A 726 -47.21 3.78 -4.41
CA GLY A 726 -46.19 4.32 -5.35
C GLY A 726 -44.72 4.22 -4.92
N GLN A 727 -43.94 3.42 -5.67
CA GLN A 727 -42.47 3.31 -5.68
C GLN A 727 -41.74 2.99 -4.35
N LEU A 728 -40.66 2.21 -4.44
CA LEU A 728 -39.76 1.98 -3.29
C LEU A 728 -39.12 3.32 -2.89
N THR A 729 -39.29 3.73 -1.64
CA THR A 729 -38.75 4.97 -1.09
C THR A 729 -37.71 4.67 -0.03
N ASN A 730 -37.01 5.67 0.46
CA ASN A 730 -36.12 5.55 1.61
C ASN A 730 -36.63 6.43 2.75
N THR A 731 -36.24 6.11 3.98
CA THR A 731 -36.56 6.97 5.12
C THR A 731 -35.91 8.33 4.87
N ARG A 732 -36.63 9.41 5.18
CA ARG A 732 -36.13 10.77 5.03
C ARG A 732 -35.99 11.40 6.39
N ARG A 733 -34.92 12.17 6.55
CA ARG A 733 -34.70 13.07 7.68
C ARG A 733 -35.67 14.25 7.61
N SER A 734 -35.74 15.02 8.69
CA SER A 734 -36.56 16.24 8.78
C SER A 734 -36.15 17.32 7.76
N ASP A 735 -34.91 17.30 7.29
CA ASP A 735 -34.38 18.16 6.22
C ASP A 735 -34.67 17.64 4.79
N GLY A 736 -35.44 16.55 4.67
CA GLY A 736 -35.80 15.93 3.40
C GLY A 736 -34.72 15.02 2.79
N ALA A 737 -33.52 14.96 3.36
CA ALA A 737 -32.43 14.10 2.88
C ALA A 737 -32.67 12.61 3.23
N PRO A 738 -32.11 11.66 2.47
CA PRO A 738 -32.04 10.25 2.84
C PRO A 738 -31.52 10.03 4.27
N GLU A 739 -32.27 9.30 5.10
CA GLU A 739 -31.72 8.71 6.32
C GLU A 739 -30.96 7.44 5.93
N LEU A 740 -29.63 7.53 5.92
CA LEU A 740 -28.75 6.50 5.36
C LEU A 740 -28.87 5.14 6.06
N ASP A 741 -29.14 5.13 7.37
CA ASP A 741 -29.23 3.92 8.20
C ASP A 741 -30.67 3.57 8.61
N GLY A 742 -31.68 4.28 8.09
CA GLY A 742 -33.09 4.14 8.54
C GLY A 742 -33.64 2.73 8.35
N ALA A 743 -33.39 2.12 7.19
CA ALA A 743 -33.81 0.75 6.90
C ALA A 743 -33.14 -0.28 7.83
N LEU A 744 -31.87 -0.06 8.20
CA LEU A 744 -31.12 -0.91 9.13
C LEU A 744 -31.71 -0.83 10.53
N ARG A 745 -31.96 0.39 11.03
CA ARG A 745 -32.52 0.64 12.36
C ARG A 745 -33.90 0.01 12.50
N GLU A 746 -34.77 0.19 11.50
CA GLU A 746 -36.13 -0.35 11.55
C GLU A 746 -36.15 -1.89 11.57
N VAL A 747 -35.29 -2.54 10.78
CA VAL A 747 -35.17 -4.00 10.78
C VAL A 747 -34.58 -4.52 12.09
N ALA A 748 -33.52 -3.87 12.59
CA ALA A 748 -32.92 -4.23 13.87
C ALA A 748 -33.93 -4.07 15.02
N ARG A 749 -34.67 -2.96 15.06
CA ARG A 749 -35.72 -2.68 16.05
C ARG A 749 -36.80 -3.76 16.06
N LYS A 750 -37.29 -4.17 14.88
CA LYS A 750 -38.27 -5.27 14.74
C LYS A 750 -37.72 -6.59 15.31
N LYS A 751 -36.47 -6.94 15.00
CA LYS A 751 -35.84 -8.16 15.52
C LYS A 751 -35.61 -8.11 17.03
N ILE A 752 -35.18 -6.97 17.56
CA ILE A 752 -34.99 -6.77 19.00
C ILE A 752 -36.32 -6.98 19.73
N LEU A 753 -37.39 -6.32 19.29
CA LEU A 753 -38.72 -6.45 19.89
C LEU A 753 -39.25 -7.89 19.82
N HIS A 754 -38.97 -8.60 18.73
CA HIS A 754 -39.44 -9.97 18.55
C HIS A 754 -38.65 -11.00 19.36
N TYR A 755 -37.31 -11.00 19.28
CA TYR A 755 -36.49 -12.10 19.81
C TYR A 755 -35.87 -11.83 21.18
N ARG A 756 -35.60 -10.57 21.55
CA ARG A 756 -34.77 -10.28 22.73
C ARG A 756 -35.40 -10.78 24.02
N GLN A 757 -36.69 -10.50 24.25
CA GLN A 757 -37.41 -10.99 25.43
C GLN A 757 -37.55 -12.52 25.44
N LEU A 758 -37.69 -13.15 24.26
CA LEU A 758 -37.82 -14.61 24.15
C LEU A 758 -36.54 -15.33 24.56
N TYR A 759 -35.37 -14.83 24.19
CA TYR A 759 -34.09 -15.42 24.60
C TYR A 759 -33.69 -15.06 26.04
N LEU A 760 -34.13 -13.91 26.56
CA LEU A 760 -33.85 -13.48 27.94
C LEU A 760 -34.57 -14.35 28.97
N ASN A 761 -35.81 -14.76 28.70
CA ASN A 761 -36.61 -15.56 29.64
C ASN A 761 -36.17 -17.03 29.75
N ARG A 762 -35.04 -17.40 29.15
CA ARG A 762 -34.50 -18.77 29.22
C ARG A 762 -33.66 -18.99 30.49
N PRO A 763 -33.66 -20.22 31.04
CA PRO A 763 -32.80 -20.58 32.16
C PRO A 763 -31.30 -20.62 31.78
N ASP A 764 -30.99 -20.83 30.49
CA ASP A 764 -29.61 -20.83 30.00
C ASP A 764 -29.09 -19.40 29.73
N PRO A 765 -27.81 -19.09 30.01
CA PRO A 765 -27.23 -17.78 29.75
C PRO A 765 -27.07 -17.55 28.24
N ILE A 766 -28.05 -16.91 27.61
CA ILE A 766 -28.08 -16.60 26.17
C ILE A 766 -28.15 -15.08 25.94
N ALA A 767 -27.36 -14.59 24.98
CA ALA A 767 -27.43 -13.22 24.48
C ALA A 767 -27.93 -13.23 23.02
N PHE A 768 -28.87 -12.33 22.70
CA PHE A 768 -29.38 -12.17 21.33
C PHE A 768 -28.79 -10.93 20.64
N LEU A 769 -28.44 -11.05 19.36
CA LEU A 769 -27.94 -9.96 18.53
C LEU A 769 -28.65 -9.88 17.15
N PRO A 770 -29.25 -8.72 16.80
CA PRO A 770 -29.77 -8.47 15.46
C PRO A 770 -28.62 -8.08 14.50
N ALA A 771 -28.13 -9.01 13.68
CA ALA A 771 -27.08 -8.70 12.72
C ALA A 771 -27.70 -8.19 11.42
N ALA A 772 -27.86 -6.87 11.27
CA ALA A 772 -28.41 -6.28 10.06
C ALA A 772 -27.33 -5.66 9.17
N ALA A 773 -27.46 -5.88 7.86
CA ALA A 773 -26.74 -5.19 6.81
C ALA A 773 -27.70 -4.83 5.69
N ASP A 774 -27.33 -3.86 4.85
CA ASP A 774 -28.11 -3.48 3.67
C ASP A 774 -27.39 -3.83 2.36
N THR A 775 -28.11 -3.72 1.25
CA THR A 775 -27.59 -4.02 -0.08
C THR A 775 -26.50 -3.05 -0.57
N THR A 776 -26.31 -1.90 0.08
CA THR A 776 -25.20 -0.98 -0.23
C THR A 776 -23.95 -1.30 0.61
N GLY A 777 -24.06 -2.25 1.55
CA GLY A 777 -22.97 -2.75 2.38
C GLY A 777 -22.80 -1.99 3.69
N ARG A 778 -23.77 -1.16 4.09
CA ARG A 778 -23.81 -0.58 5.44
C ARG A 778 -24.22 -1.65 6.45
N VAL A 779 -23.78 -1.48 7.69
CA VAL A 779 -24.03 -2.45 8.77
C VAL A 779 -24.63 -1.77 9.99
N TYR A 780 -25.47 -2.50 10.73
CA TYR A 780 -25.96 -2.05 12.03
C TYR A 780 -24.83 -2.05 13.08
N ASP A 781 -24.91 -1.13 14.03
CA ASP A 781 -23.83 -0.84 14.99
C ASP A 781 -23.32 -2.08 15.74
N ASP A 782 -24.24 -2.92 16.24
CA ASP A 782 -23.87 -4.13 16.99
C ASP A 782 -23.16 -5.17 16.13
N PHE A 783 -23.46 -5.22 14.83
CA PHE A 783 -22.73 -6.10 13.93
C PHE A 783 -21.27 -5.65 13.82
N SER A 784 -21.02 -4.34 13.69
CA SER A 784 -19.66 -3.77 13.69
C SER A 784 -18.91 -4.01 15.01
N ARG A 785 -19.57 -3.85 16.16
CA ARG A 785 -18.99 -4.18 17.48
C ARG A 785 -18.60 -5.65 17.56
N LEU A 786 -19.45 -6.56 17.07
CA LEU A 786 -19.16 -7.99 17.03
C LEU A 786 -17.92 -8.30 16.20
N LEU A 787 -17.77 -7.68 15.02
CA LEU A 787 -16.59 -7.87 14.17
C LEU A 787 -15.29 -7.40 14.84
N PHE A 788 -15.35 -6.30 15.60
CA PHE A 788 -14.19 -5.83 16.36
C PHE A 788 -13.83 -6.78 17.51
N LEU A 789 -14.82 -7.23 18.29
CA LEU A 789 -14.62 -8.19 19.37
C LEU A 789 -14.04 -9.50 18.86
N HIS A 790 -14.52 -9.98 17.71
CA HIS A 790 -13.98 -11.16 17.07
C HIS A 790 -12.52 -10.95 16.66
N ALA A 791 -12.20 -9.80 16.06
CA ALA A 791 -10.82 -9.45 15.70
C ALA A 791 -9.87 -9.39 16.90
N HIS A 792 -10.34 -8.88 18.04
CA HIS A 792 -9.59 -8.90 19.29
C HIS A 792 -9.29 -10.34 19.73
N ARG A 793 -10.27 -11.24 19.67
CA ARG A 793 -10.08 -12.65 20.03
C ARG A 793 -9.16 -13.39 19.06
N GLU A 794 -9.21 -13.09 17.76
CA GLU A 794 -8.22 -13.61 16.80
C GLU A 794 -6.80 -13.12 17.13
N ALA A 795 -6.66 -11.87 17.59
CA ALA A 795 -5.37 -11.34 18.01
C ALA A 795 -4.88 -12.01 19.30
N SER A 796 -5.72 -12.13 20.34
CA SER A 796 -5.36 -12.77 21.61
C SER A 796 -4.99 -14.24 21.42
N ALA A 797 -5.68 -14.98 20.55
CA ALA A 797 -5.35 -16.38 20.25
C ALA A 797 -3.99 -16.56 19.55
N LEU A 798 -3.45 -15.52 18.91
CA LEU A 798 -2.19 -15.55 18.18
C LEU A 798 -1.04 -14.82 18.87
N ALA A 799 -1.35 -14.07 19.93
CA ALA A 799 -0.42 -13.14 20.56
C ALA A 799 0.80 -13.83 21.18
N ASN A 800 0.75 -15.14 21.49
CA ASN A 800 1.88 -15.95 21.99
C ASN A 800 2.86 -15.13 22.87
N GLU A 801 2.38 -14.54 23.96
CA GLU A 801 3.13 -13.69 24.94
C GLU A 801 3.20 -12.17 24.67
N ILE A 802 2.64 -11.66 23.58
CA ILE A 802 2.53 -10.20 23.36
C ILE A 802 1.47 -9.61 24.32
N PRO A 803 1.82 -8.65 25.20
CA PRO A 803 0.85 -8.02 26.11
C PRO A 803 -0.23 -7.25 25.35
N GLU A 804 -1.49 -7.33 25.79
CA GLU A 804 -2.62 -6.68 25.09
C GLU A 804 -2.53 -5.14 25.07
N GLU A 805 -1.88 -4.56 26.06
CA GLU A 805 -1.57 -3.12 26.18
C GLU A 805 -0.56 -2.64 25.12
N SER A 806 0.23 -3.56 24.54
CA SER A 806 1.33 -3.21 23.65
C SER A 806 0.86 -2.70 22.28
N ASP A 807 1.65 -1.80 21.67
CA ASP A 807 1.40 -1.32 20.31
C ASP A 807 1.46 -2.46 19.27
N GLN A 808 2.25 -3.51 19.53
CA GLN A 808 2.32 -4.70 18.69
C GLN A 808 0.99 -5.46 18.67
N PHE A 809 0.37 -5.65 19.84
CA PHE A 809 -0.95 -6.26 19.94
C PHE A 809 -2.03 -5.40 19.27
N ARG A 810 -2.01 -4.09 19.51
CA ARG A 810 -2.94 -3.13 18.88
C ARG A 810 -2.82 -3.19 17.35
N PHE A 811 -1.60 -3.27 16.82
CA PHE A 811 -1.35 -3.44 15.39
C PHE A 811 -1.88 -4.78 14.87
N LEU A 812 -1.62 -5.89 15.57
CA LEU A 812 -2.12 -7.21 15.22
C LEU A 812 -3.66 -7.22 15.16
N ARG A 813 -4.33 -6.71 16.19
CA ARG A 813 -5.79 -6.58 16.23
C ARG A 813 -6.32 -5.68 15.12
N ALA A 814 -5.68 -4.55 14.85
CA ALA A 814 -6.07 -3.67 13.75
C ALA A 814 -5.98 -4.38 12.39
N ALA A 815 -4.93 -5.19 12.17
CA ALA A 815 -4.77 -6.01 10.98
C ALA A 815 -5.86 -7.09 10.87
N ARG A 816 -6.20 -7.76 11.98
CA ARG A 816 -7.28 -8.75 12.05
C ARG A 816 -8.64 -8.11 11.75
N TYR A 817 -8.92 -6.97 12.36
CA TYR A 817 -10.16 -6.24 12.13
C TYR A 817 -10.28 -5.76 10.69
N ALA A 818 -9.19 -5.26 10.10
CA ALA A 818 -9.16 -4.92 8.68
C ALA A 818 -9.46 -6.11 7.76
N ASN A 819 -8.93 -7.29 8.08
CA ASN A 819 -9.20 -8.53 7.34
C ASN A 819 -10.66 -8.94 7.43
N ILE A 820 -11.22 -9.00 8.65
CA ILE A 820 -12.63 -9.33 8.88
C ILE A 820 -13.56 -8.35 8.17
N LYS A 821 -13.29 -7.04 8.23
CA LYS A 821 -14.05 -6.04 7.49
C LYS A 821 -14.00 -6.26 5.98
N GLY A 822 -12.82 -6.59 5.44
CA GLY A 822 -12.66 -6.93 4.03
C GLY A 822 -13.47 -8.16 3.62
N LEU A 823 -13.46 -9.22 4.42
CA LEU A 823 -14.23 -10.44 4.19
C LEU A 823 -15.74 -10.18 4.25
N VAL A 824 -16.22 -9.53 5.31
CA VAL A 824 -17.65 -9.24 5.47
C VAL A 824 -18.13 -8.29 4.37
N GLY A 825 -17.38 -7.24 4.04
CA GLY A 825 -17.72 -6.34 2.94
C GLY A 825 -17.83 -7.08 1.59
N LEU A 826 -16.92 -8.01 1.30
CA LEU A 826 -17.00 -8.87 0.11
C LEU A 826 -18.24 -9.77 0.12
N ILE A 827 -18.55 -10.38 1.27
CA ILE A 827 -19.74 -11.24 1.43
C ILE A 827 -21.01 -10.42 1.14
N LEU A 828 -21.12 -9.22 1.72
CA LEU A 828 -22.28 -8.34 1.54
C LEU A 828 -22.41 -7.86 0.09
N ALA A 829 -21.31 -7.46 -0.55
CA ALA A 829 -21.29 -7.05 -1.96
C ALA A 829 -21.73 -8.18 -2.91
N LYS A 830 -21.26 -9.40 -2.67
CA LYS A 830 -21.70 -10.57 -3.45
C LYS A 830 -23.16 -10.91 -3.18
N ALA A 831 -23.58 -10.88 -1.92
CA ALA A 831 -24.95 -11.18 -1.54
C ALA A 831 -25.94 -10.20 -2.18
N SER A 832 -25.62 -8.91 -2.24
CA SER A 832 -26.49 -7.93 -2.91
C SER A 832 -26.62 -8.22 -4.40
N ALA A 833 -25.53 -8.57 -5.11
CA ALA A 833 -25.63 -8.99 -6.51
C ALA A 833 -26.45 -10.26 -6.70
N MET A 834 -26.19 -11.30 -5.89
CA MET A 834 -26.84 -12.61 -6.01
C MET A 834 -28.37 -12.53 -5.82
N ARG A 835 -28.87 -11.55 -5.05
CA ARG A 835 -30.32 -11.33 -4.90
C ARG A 835 -30.99 -10.86 -6.19
N ILE A 836 -30.29 -10.07 -7.01
CA ILE A 836 -30.81 -9.58 -8.28
C ILE A 836 -30.69 -10.63 -9.37
N SER A 837 -29.54 -11.32 -9.47
CA SER A 837 -29.31 -12.29 -10.53
C SER A 837 -30.39 -13.40 -10.52
N ILE A 838 -31.10 -13.50 -11.63
CA ILE A 838 -32.04 -14.57 -12.02
C ILE A 838 -31.13 -15.77 -12.38
N PRO A 839 -31.43 -17.02 -11.94
CA PRO A 839 -30.41 -18.00 -11.58
C PRO A 839 -29.32 -18.10 -12.65
N LEU A 840 -28.17 -17.50 -12.35
CA LEU A 840 -26.92 -17.80 -13.02
C LEU A 840 -26.57 -19.21 -12.57
N ASP A 841 -27.19 -20.19 -13.23
CA ASP A 841 -26.81 -21.59 -13.26
C ASP A 841 -26.02 -22.05 -12.01
N LEU A 842 -26.66 -21.90 -10.83
CA LEU A 842 -26.23 -22.59 -9.61
C LEU A 842 -26.42 -24.12 -9.76
N SER A 843 -27.00 -24.54 -10.89
CA SER A 843 -27.25 -25.90 -11.33
C SER A 843 -26.13 -26.52 -12.20
N SER A 844 -25.35 -25.76 -12.99
CA SER A 844 -24.29 -26.31 -13.87
C SER A 844 -22.89 -26.24 -13.27
N ARG A 845 -22.79 -26.71 -12.02
CA ARG A 845 -21.69 -27.48 -11.46
C ARG A 845 -22.19 -27.93 -10.10
N PRO A 846 -21.95 -29.19 -9.69
CA PRO A 846 -22.62 -29.76 -8.54
C PRO A 846 -22.41 -28.83 -7.35
N PHE A 847 -23.50 -28.51 -6.66
CA PHE A 847 -23.57 -28.11 -5.26
C PHE A 847 -22.21 -27.72 -4.67
N ILE A 848 -22.09 -26.49 -4.15
CA ILE A 848 -21.29 -26.30 -2.92
C ILE A 848 -21.75 -27.43 -2.01
N PRO A 849 -20.95 -28.48 -1.77
CA PRO A 849 -21.42 -29.54 -0.91
C PRO A 849 -21.54 -28.87 0.44
N LEU A 850 -22.76 -28.78 0.99
CA LEU A 850 -22.91 -28.89 2.43
C LEU A 850 -22.09 -30.13 2.78
N PRO A 851 -20.94 -30.00 3.47
CA PRO A 851 -20.15 -31.18 3.80
C PRO A 851 -21.07 -32.08 4.60
N ARG A 852 -21.41 -33.26 4.04
CA ARG A 852 -22.06 -34.32 4.82
C ARG A 852 -21.22 -34.47 6.09
N PHE A 853 -21.89 -34.40 7.23
CA PHE A 853 -21.34 -34.53 8.58
C PHE A 853 -20.12 -35.47 8.61
N ILE A 854 -18.93 -34.90 8.78
CA ILE A 854 -17.83 -35.57 9.46
C ILE A 854 -17.66 -34.84 10.78
N CYS A 855 -18.39 -35.35 11.76
CA CYS A 855 -18.05 -35.15 13.16
C CYS A 855 -16.58 -35.58 13.33
N ARG A 856 -15.77 -34.74 13.97
CA ARG A 856 -14.31 -34.83 14.14
C ARG A 856 -13.47 -34.39 12.93
N ARG A 857 -13.37 -33.07 12.70
CA ARG A 857 -12.05 -32.53 12.35
C ARG A 857 -11.19 -32.57 13.62
N ARG A 858 -10.20 -33.46 13.66
CA ARG A 858 -9.00 -33.21 14.48
C ARG A 858 -8.53 -31.78 14.15
N PRO A 859 -7.99 -31.02 15.11
CA PRO A 859 -7.38 -29.74 14.80
C PRO A 859 -6.37 -29.99 13.68
N LEU A 860 -6.68 -29.51 12.48
CA LEU A 860 -5.63 -29.29 11.50
C LEU A 860 -4.67 -28.35 12.22
N PRO A 861 -3.38 -28.68 12.33
CA PRO A 861 -2.43 -27.70 12.81
C PRO A 861 -2.66 -26.48 11.94
N LEU A 862 -2.98 -25.36 12.58
CA LEU A 862 -2.75 -24.05 11.99
C LEU A 862 -1.30 -24.12 11.51
N LEU A 863 -1.11 -24.36 10.21
CA LEU A 863 0.15 -24.06 9.58
C LEU A 863 0.30 -22.57 9.86
N ALA A 864 1.13 -22.30 10.85
CA ALA A 864 1.66 -21.00 11.09
C ALA A 864 1.98 -20.41 9.72
N SER A 865 1.61 -19.16 9.52
CA SER A 865 2.36 -18.28 8.63
C SER A 865 3.81 -18.27 9.13
N SER A 866 4.53 -19.32 8.77
CA SER A 866 5.92 -19.60 9.04
C SER A 866 6.47 -20.20 7.75
N LEU A 867 7.14 -19.34 6.99
CA LEU A 867 8.42 -19.71 6.40
C LEU A 867 9.32 -20.12 7.58
N VAL A 868 9.16 -21.35 8.07
CA VAL A 868 10.09 -22.01 8.98
C VAL A 868 10.31 -23.40 8.38
N PHE A 869 11.40 -23.52 7.64
CA PHE A 869 11.97 -24.81 7.30
C PHE A 869 12.40 -25.50 8.59
N THR A 870 11.82 -26.66 8.88
CA THR A 870 12.42 -27.62 9.80
C THR A 870 12.94 -28.80 8.97
N PRO A 871 14.21 -29.20 9.13
CA PRO A 871 14.76 -30.36 8.43
C PRO A 871 14.15 -31.63 9.02
N ARG A 872 13.62 -32.51 8.16
CA ARG A 872 13.31 -33.89 8.55
C ARG A 872 14.63 -34.61 8.81
N ARG A 873 14.87 -35.02 10.06
CA ARG A 873 15.73 -36.17 10.34
C ARG A 873 15.02 -37.41 9.78
N SER A 874 15.58 -38.01 8.74
CA SER A 874 15.45 -39.44 8.52
C SER A 874 16.65 -40.12 9.19
N ALA A 875 16.41 -41.33 9.69
CA ALA A 875 17.43 -42.25 10.18
C ALA A 875 18.57 -42.46 9.17
#